data_AF-A0A6J0ZR70-F1
#
_entry.id   AF-A0A6J0ZR70-F1
#
_cell.length_a   1.000
_cell.length_b   1.000
_cell.length_c   1.000
_cell.angle_alpha   90.00
_cell.angle_beta   90.00
_cell.angle_gamma   90.00
#
_symmetry.space_group_name_H-M   'P 1'
#
loop_
_entity.id
_entity.type
_entity.pdbx_description
1 polymer ?
#
loop_
_entity_poly.entity_id
_entity_poly.type
_entity_poly.pdbx_seq_one_letter_code
_entity_poly.pdbx_strand_id
1 'polypeptide(L)'
;MIFFIIFSVSYQLDYSKVSTSNLKKMPIWAEGERSGEFYSSSSSKSKSPFFPQRVSLKILKKQNSRTLTTSSNLNSDSELESISEDNSANSCSSEPEAEMEENNREIALLETGKSLTQKQKQPVFADSRRSPDYLMADNGNPPGSGKHTPPKDFVCPITTHIFDDPVTLETGQTYERRAIQEWLDRGNSTCPITRQNLHSTQLPKTNYVLKRLIGSWQEKNPGPVPHQSENHQDVESKPMVKSIVPATSPNSVISQATMDRTINELRQAITNLCMSEILKESERAVLQIERFWQDMNIESDILTMLSKPPVINGFVEILFNSVDLQVLKATFFLLCELGSRDEAVIHTLTRVDSDVERIVALFKEGLEEAVVLIYLLQPPTTGLVAMDVVESLLAIIKKRDDDMLKICVKPKTASVLLLRQILQSNEENVASSIISIIVSSKVIESIVGSLEAEWAVERIAAVGILRRCIQEDGKCRNIIADKAQLAPVLETFMATSGEERFEIVYFFYELVKLHRRTFNEQVLNIIRDEGAFSTMHSLLVYLQTALQDQCPIVAGLLLQLDLLVEPRKMSIYREEAIDTLISCLRNSEFPAAQIAAAETIVSLQGRFTGSGKPLTRPFLLKRAGLEKNYRNLMRMEQLHNNPGKFEDISQEEKAADAWERKMAFVLASHEFGLLFEALSEGLKSRSAELCSACFVAATWLVHMLSVIPDTGIRGAARVCLLKHFISIFKTAKDIEDRTLSLLALKSFIHDPEGLHDLTSYMKDILKGLRELRKSSPLAFEIIKVLSEGQESSADMWNHKELVQVDSSENGEVLSMVSFKDKIFSGHSDGTIKVWTGRGSILHLIQEIREHSKPVTSLYILQSGERLYSGSLDKTARVWSIGDELIHCVQVHDMKDQVHNLVVANSISCFIPQGAGVKVHAWNGQSKLLNQNKYIKCLALVHGRLYCGCHDNSIQELDLASGTLSTIQSGSRKLLGKAHPVHALQVHNGLIYSASPPLDGVAVKIWSATNYSVVGSLPTTSEVRSMALSSELIYLGCRGGIVEVWDQKKHTRIEILQTGTNSKVLCMTLDANEEVLVIGTSDGRIQAWGLS
;
A
#
# COMPACT_ATOMS: atom_id res chain seq x y z
N MET A 1 3.62 30.26 34.18
CA MET A 1 3.24 29.96 35.58
C MET A 1 1.73 30.06 35.68
N ILE A 2 1.04 29.00 36.12
CA ILE A 2 -0.39 28.95 36.45
C ILE A 2 -1.34 29.45 35.33
N PHE A 3 -1.93 28.52 34.58
CA PHE A 3 -3.34 28.17 34.79
C PHE A 3 -3.54 26.68 34.46
N PHE A 4 -4.22 25.97 35.35
CA PHE A 4 -4.42 24.51 35.35
C PHE A 4 -5.64 24.23 36.25
N ILE A 5 -6.31 23.08 36.09
CA ILE A 5 -7.60 22.75 36.76
C ILE A 5 -8.72 23.67 36.20
N ILE A 6 -9.87 23.21 35.69
CA ILE A 6 -10.81 22.18 36.16
C ILE A 6 -11.43 21.43 34.95
N PHE A 7 -11.35 20.10 34.91
CA PHE A 7 -12.48 19.18 34.61
C PHE A 7 -12.02 17.72 34.73
N SER A 8 -12.14 17.14 35.93
CA SER A 8 -11.96 15.70 36.16
C SER A 8 -12.72 15.31 37.43
N VAL A 9 -13.86 14.66 37.27
CA VAL A 9 -14.68 14.11 38.36
C VAL A 9 -15.23 12.75 37.90
N SER A 10 -15.07 11.74 38.76
CA SER A 10 -15.69 10.41 38.66
C SER A 10 -15.43 9.59 37.39
N TYR A 11 -14.35 8.81 37.42
CA TYR A 11 -14.51 7.35 37.57
C TYR A 11 -13.40 6.79 38.46
N GLN A 12 -13.77 5.95 39.41
CA GLN A 12 -12.88 5.45 40.47
C GLN A 12 -13.13 3.95 40.66
N LEU A 13 -12.15 3.14 40.28
CA LEU A 13 -12.10 1.68 40.52
C LEU A 13 -10.68 1.28 40.93
N ASP A 14 -10.59 0.26 41.78
CA ASP A 14 -9.42 0.04 42.63
C ASP A 14 -8.15 -0.44 41.92
N TYR A 15 -7.04 0.26 42.20
CA TYR A 15 -5.70 -0.30 42.09
C TYR A 15 -5.04 -0.33 43.47
N SER A 16 -4.87 -1.53 44.02
CA SER A 16 -3.95 -1.75 45.14
C SER A 16 -3.21 -3.08 45.00
N LYS A 17 -1.91 -3.06 45.31
CA LYS A 17 -0.98 -4.22 45.36
C LYS A 17 -0.68 -4.96 44.05
N VAL A 18 0.22 -4.40 43.24
CA VAL A 18 1.34 -5.18 42.67
C VAL A 18 2.66 -4.47 43.01
N SER A 19 3.72 -5.24 43.26
CA SER A 19 4.98 -4.75 43.84
C SER A 19 5.96 -4.12 42.85
N THR A 20 6.63 -3.05 43.28
CA THR A 20 7.69 -2.37 42.52
C THR A 20 9.00 -3.15 42.45
N SER A 21 9.19 -3.99 41.42
CA SER A 21 10.51 -4.54 41.08
C SER A 21 10.60 -5.05 39.63
N ASN A 22 11.26 -4.28 38.74
CA ASN A 22 12.16 -4.76 37.66
C ASN A 22 12.62 -3.65 36.66
N LEU A 23 12.95 -2.45 37.16
CA LEU A 23 13.53 -1.38 36.32
C LEU A 23 15.06 -1.52 36.21
N LYS A 24 15.55 -2.52 35.45
CA LYS A 24 16.91 -2.56 34.83
C LYS A 24 17.19 -3.87 34.05
N LYS A 25 17.30 -3.72 32.71
CA LYS A 25 18.13 -4.48 31.72
C LYS A 25 17.34 -4.79 30.45
N MET A 26 17.48 -3.94 29.42
CA MET A 26 17.31 -4.37 28.03
C MET A 26 18.64 -4.95 27.51
N PRO A 27 18.64 -6.04 26.74
CA PRO A 27 19.85 -6.62 26.19
C PRO A 27 20.39 -5.83 25.00
N ILE A 28 21.71 -5.76 24.90
CA ILE A 28 22.43 -5.20 23.75
C ILE A 28 22.25 -6.13 22.55
N TRP A 29 21.96 -5.58 21.37
CA TRP A 29 21.87 -6.35 20.14
C TRP A 29 23.28 -6.75 19.69
N ALA A 30 23.50 -8.05 19.48
CA ALA A 30 24.70 -8.59 18.86
C ALA A 30 24.26 -9.50 17.71
N GLU A 31 24.90 -9.37 16.56
CA GLU A 31 24.62 -10.21 15.39
C GLU A 31 25.11 -11.64 15.65
N GLY A 32 24.29 -12.62 15.27
CA GLY A 32 24.55 -14.03 15.50
C GLY A 32 24.16 -14.87 14.29
N GLU A 33 25.16 -15.23 13.50
CA GLU A 33 24.98 -16.13 12.36
C GLU A 33 24.54 -17.52 12.83
N ARG A 34 23.56 -18.12 12.14
CA ARG A 34 23.19 -19.52 12.36
C ARG A 34 24.03 -20.44 11.47
N SER A 35 25.17 -20.89 11.97
CA SER A 35 25.74 -22.17 11.55
C SER A 35 24.95 -23.34 12.18
N GLY A 36 25.05 -24.53 11.59
CA GLY A 36 24.19 -25.67 11.93
C GLY A 36 24.88 -26.85 12.64
N GLU A 37 24.01 -27.76 13.07
CA GLU A 37 24.23 -29.19 13.31
C GLU A 37 24.81 -29.71 14.66
N PHE A 38 24.34 -30.93 14.95
CA PHE A 38 24.79 -31.97 15.90
C PHE A 38 24.62 -31.85 17.43
N TYR A 39 24.32 -33.03 17.99
CA TYR A 39 24.04 -33.32 19.41
C TYR A 39 25.32 -33.67 20.18
N SER A 40 25.47 -33.20 21.43
CA SER A 40 25.97 -34.06 22.53
C SER A 40 25.80 -33.44 23.94
N SER A 41 25.11 -34.19 24.81
CA SER A 41 25.27 -34.35 26.26
C SER A 41 26.12 -33.40 27.15
N SER A 42 25.56 -33.12 28.34
CA SER A 42 26.20 -33.17 29.70
C SER A 42 26.59 -31.88 30.47
N SER A 43 25.86 -31.67 31.57
CA SER A 43 26.30 -31.25 32.93
C SER A 43 27.37 -30.14 33.17
N SER A 44 26.85 -29.00 33.67
CA SER A 44 27.14 -28.44 35.02
C SER A 44 28.20 -27.35 35.28
N LYS A 45 27.80 -26.40 36.15
CA LYS A 45 28.57 -25.63 37.16
C LYS A 45 29.76 -24.72 36.75
N SER A 46 29.39 -23.46 36.46
CA SER A 46 29.76 -22.24 37.21
C SER A 46 31.16 -21.60 37.10
N LYS A 47 31.16 -20.29 37.45
CA LYS A 47 32.27 -19.33 37.65
C LYS A 47 32.89 -18.65 36.42
N SER A 48 32.65 -17.35 36.36
CA SER A 48 33.44 -16.30 35.69
C SER A 48 34.47 -15.71 36.69
N PRO A 49 35.20 -14.60 36.38
CA PRO A 49 35.63 -14.05 35.08
C PRO A 49 37.17 -13.80 35.01
N PHE A 50 37.75 -13.60 33.82
CA PHE A 50 38.96 -12.76 33.67
C PHE A 50 39.06 -12.12 32.26
N PHE A 51 39.27 -10.80 32.24
CA PHE A 51 39.87 -9.98 31.16
C PHE A 51 41.36 -9.74 31.54
N PRO A 52 42.25 -9.05 30.75
CA PRO A 52 42.04 -8.28 29.51
C PRO A 52 43.14 -8.48 28.41
N GLN A 53 43.11 -7.59 27.40
CA GLN A 53 44.25 -7.00 26.64
C GLN A 53 44.63 -7.50 25.23
N ARG A 54 44.40 -6.57 24.27
CA ARG A 54 45.36 -5.93 23.33
C ARG A 54 45.96 -6.71 22.13
N VAL A 55 45.73 -6.10 20.95
CA VAL A 55 46.74 -5.63 19.94
C VAL A 55 47.65 -6.68 19.26
N SER A 56 47.86 -6.70 17.93
CA SER A 56 47.18 -6.10 16.75
C SER A 56 47.87 -6.60 15.46
N LEU A 57 47.14 -6.55 14.33
CA LEU A 57 47.64 -6.27 12.96
C LEU A 57 48.57 -7.27 12.22
N LYS A 58 48.38 -7.34 10.89
CA LYS A 58 49.35 -7.72 9.83
C LYS A 58 49.70 -9.25 9.78
N ILE A 59 50.07 -9.90 8.66
CA ILE A 59 50.39 -9.43 7.29
C ILE A 59 50.34 -10.54 6.17
N LEU A 60 50.30 -10.12 4.89
CA LEU A 60 50.69 -10.80 3.62
C LEU A 60 50.06 -12.14 3.11
N LYS A 61 49.50 -12.04 1.89
CA LYS A 61 49.71 -12.86 0.67
C LYS A 61 50.06 -14.36 0.76
N LYS A 62 49.25 -15.19 0.07
CA LYS A 62 49.56 -15.85 -1.23
C LYS A 62 48.23 -16.26 -1.91
N GLN A 63 47.96 -16.17 -3.22
CA GLN A 63 48.66 -16.38 -4.50
C GLN A 63 48.62 -17.84 -5.04
N ASN A 64 48.23 -17.95 -6.32
CA ASN A 64 48.45 -19.06 -7.29
C ASN A 64 47.58 -20.35 -7.27
N SER A 65 46.51 -20.30 -8.07
CA SER A 65 46.30 -21.10 -9.32
C SER A 65 46.34 -22.64 -9.33
N ARG A 66 45.35 -23.24 -10.02
CA ARG A 66 45.55 -24.36 -10.97
C ARG A 66 44.47 -24.36 -12.07
N THR A 67 44.74 -25.05 -13.18
CA THR A 67 43.99 -25.02 -14.46
C THR A 67 43.80 -26.45 -15.01
N LEU A 68 43.07 -26.56 -16.14
CA LEU A 68 42.84 -27.78 -16.98
C LEU A 68 41.86 -28.81 -16.35
N THR A 69 41.09 -29.68 -17.05
CA THR A 69 40.54 -29.87 -18.44
C THR A 69 39.49 -31.03 -18.34
N THR A 70 38.57 -31.41 -19.26
CA THR A 70 38.21 -31.09 -20.67
C THR A 70 36.76 -31.58 -20.96
N SER A 71 36.22 -31.30 -22.16
CA SER A 71 35.24 -32.13 -22.94
C SER A 71 33.80 -32.37 -22.40
N SER A 72 32.76 -32.59 -23.22
CA SER A 72 32.52 -32.23 -24.64
C SER A 72 31.07 -32.54 -25.11
N ASN A 73 30.45 -31.58 -25.81
CA ASN A 73 29.52 -31.71 -26.94
C ASN A 73 28.17 -32.48 -26.85
N LEU A 74 27.34 -32.17 -27.87
CA LEU A 74 26.04 -32.74 -28.25
C LEU A 74 24.81 -32.25 -27.46
N ASN A 75 23.63 -32.05 -28.07
CA ASN A 75 23.27 -31.45 -29.36
C ASN A 75 21.73 -31.45 -29.43
N SER A 76 21.12 -30.33 -29.84
CA SER A 76 19.79 -30.25 -30.51
C SER A 76 18.58 -30.88 -29.76
N ASP A 77 17.32 -30.71 -30.16
CA ASP A 77 16.72 -30.06 -31.33
C ASP A 77 15.64 -29.02 -30.93
N SER A 78 15.20 -28.24 -31.93
CA SER A 78 14.12 -27.26 -31.82
C SER A 78 12.86 -27.75 -32.55
N GLU A 79 11.70 -27.65 -31.92
CA GLU A 79 10.41 -27.69 -32.62
C GLU A 79 9.62 -26.41 -32.34
N LEU A 80 9.13 -25.81 -33.42
CA LEU A 80 8.21 -24.68 -33.46
C LEU A 80 6.95 -25.18 -34.17
N GLU A 81 5.81 -25.17 -33.50
CA GLU A 81 4.52 -25.14 -34.18
C GLU A 81 3.72 -23.90 -33.78
N SER A 82 2.85 -23.49 -34.69
CA SER A 82 2.12 -22.21 -34.69
C SER A 82 0.63 -22.49 -34.86
N ILE A 83 -0.17 -21.51 -35.34
CA ILE A 83 -1.61 -21.62 -35.66
C ILE A 83 -2.49 -21.60 -34.38
N SER A 84 -3.50 -20.74 -34.25
CA SER A 84 -3.83 -19.53 -35.02
C SER A 84 -4.66 -18.55 -34.18
N GLU A 85 -4.74 -17.31 -34.62
CA GLU A 85 -5.86 -16.42 -34.27
C GLU A 85 -7.14 -16.94 -34.93
N ASP A 86 -8.29 -16.73 -34.30
CA ASP A 86 -9.57 -16.67 -35.01
C ASP A 86 -10.51 -15.69 -34.28
N ASN A 87 -11.21 -14.86 -35.05
CA ASN A 87 -12.03 -13.75 -34.51
C ASN A 87 -13.52 -14.05 -34.67
N SER A 88 -14.30 -13.92 -33.59
CA SER A 88 -15.76 -13.86 -33.67
C SER A 88 -16.35 -12.85 -32.68
N ALA A 89 -16.84 -11.73 -33.19
CA ALA A 89 -17.61 -10.76 -32.42
C ALA A 89 -19.12 -11.05 -32.50
N ASN A 90 -19.82 -10.86 -31.39
CA ASN A 90 -21.25 -10.55 -31.22
C ASN A 90 -21.44 -10.28 -29.69
N SER A 91 -21.97 -9.18 -29.16
CA SER A 91 -23.12 -8.31 -29.48
C SER A 91 -24.46 -8.82 -28.93
N CYS A 92 -25.20 -7.91 -28.26
CA CYS A 92 -26.45 -8.12 -27.51
C CYS A 92 -26.28 -8.99 -26.23
N SER A 93 -26.72 -8.61 -25.02
CA SER A 93 -27.84 -7.80 -24.49
C SER A 93 -29.14 -8.57 -24.26
N SER A 94 -29.51 -8.74 -22.98
CA SER A 94 -30.87 -9.04 -22.52
C SER A 94 -30.96 -8.85 -21.00
N GLU A 95 -31.64 -7.80 -20.56
CA GLU A 95 -32.24 -7.74 -19.22
C GLU A 95 -33.55 -8.56 -19.22
N PRO A 96 -34.08 -8.90 -18.04
CA PRO A 96 -35.52 -9.09 -17.86
C PRO A 96 -36.10 -8.05 -16.88
N GLU A 97 -37.09 -7.30 -17.34
CA GLU A 97 -37.89 -6.40 -16.52
C GLU A 97 -38.80 -7.16 -15.54
N ALA A 98 -39.14 -6.53 -14.41
CA ALA A 98 -40.29 -6.89 -13.59
C ALA A 98 -40.79 -5.63 -12.85
N GLU A 99 -42.07 -5.30 -13.04
CA GLU A 99 -42.68 -4.03 -12.62
C GLU A 99 -43.17 -4.04 -11.16
N MET A 100 -43.21 -2.87 -10.51
CA MET A 100 -44.41 -2.44 -9.78
C MET A 100 -44.44 -0.93 -9.47
N GLU A 101 -45.65 -0.38 -9.62
CA GLU A 101 -46.18 0.97 -9.35
C GLU A 101 -45.51 1.74 -8.19
N GLU A 102 -45.01 2.95 -8.38
CA GLU A 102 -45.70 4.24 -8.66
C GLU A 102 -46.28 4.94 -7.40
N ASN A 103 -45.78 6.15 -7.10
CA ASN A 103 -46.60 7.27 -6.60
C ASN A 103 -45.84 8.61 -6.73
N ASN A 104 -46.28 9.49 -7.64
CA ASN A 104 -45.71 10.82 -7.86
C ASN A 104 -46.46 11.92 -7.08
N ARG A 105 -45.74 12.92 -6.54
CA ARG A 105 -46.24 14.31 -6.33
C ARG A 105 -45.13 15.38 -6.44
N GLU A 106 -44.97 15.89 -7.66
CA GLU A 106 -45.13 17.30 -8.06
C GLU A 106 -45.47 18.36 -6.96
N ILE A 107 -45.11 19.67 -7.04
CA ILE A 107 -44.38 20.51 -8.04
C ILE A 107 -43.99 21.88 -7.41
N ALA A 108 -43.17 22.69 -8.11
CA ALA A 108 -43.01 24.15 -7.99
C ALA A 108 -42.34 24.76 -6.73
N LEU A 109 -41.91 26.05 -6.71
CA LEU A 109 -41.15 26.93 -7.63
C LEU A 109 -41.22 28.38 -7.06
N LEU A 110 -40.12 29.16 -7.11
CA LEU A 110 -40.09 30.64 -7.06
C LEU A 110 -40.61 31.32 -5.75
N GLU A 111 -40.32 32.58 -5.39
CA GLU A 111 -39.15 33.47 -5.59
C GLU A 111 -39.28 34.72 -4.65
N THR A 112 -38.20 35.45 -4.39
CA THR A 112 -38.14 36.84 -3.83
C THR A 112 -38.60 37.09 -2.37
N GLY A 113 -38.33 38.31 -1.84
CA GLY A 113 -39.17 38.91 -0.77
C GLY A 113 -38.51 39.64 0.42
N LYS A 114 -37.73 40.71 0.20
CA LYS A 114 -37.19 41.58 1.27
C LYS A 114 -38.29 42.23 2.15
N SER A 115 -38.02 42.47 3.44
CA SER A 115 -38.00 43.84 4.03
C SER A 115 -37.69 43.87 5.55
N LEU A 116 -37.37 45.07 6.07
CA LEU A 116 -37.09 45.34 7.49
C LEU A 116 -38.31 45.99 8.18
N THR A 117 -38.38 46.01 9.52
CA THR A 117 -38.16 47.23 10.35
C THR A 117 -38.61 47.11 11.82
N GLN A 118 -37.76 47.65 12.73
CA GLN A 118 -38.15 48.44 13.95
C GLN A 118 -38.90 47.69 15.12
N LYS A 119 -38.93 48.15 16.39
CA LYS A 119 -38.47 49.40 17.07
C LYS A 119 -38.40 49.21 18.63
N GLN A 120 -37.52 49.98 19.31
CA GLN A 120 -37.71 50.59 20.67
C GLN A 120 -37.90 49.68 21.93
N LYS A 121 -37.71 50.12 23.20
CA LYS A 121 -36.72 51.04 23.85
C LYS A 121 -36.89 51.03 25.41
N GLN A 122 -35.88 50.60 26.20
CA GLN A 122 -35.62 50.98 27.62
C GLN A 122 -36.77 50.72 28.66
N PRO A 123 -36.72 51.07 29.99
CA PRO A 123 -35.72 51.76 30.85
C PRO A 123 -35.06 50.85 31.95
N VAL A 124 -34.91 51.24 33.25
CA VAL A 124 -33.74 51.91 33.92
C VAL A 124 -33.74 51.61 35.46
N PHE A 125 -32.68 51.98 36.21
CA PHE A 125 -32.40 51.90 37.69
C PHE A 125 -31.81 50.57 38.22
N ALA A 126 -31.00 50.46 39.31
CA ALA A 126 -30.07 51.33 40.11
C ALA A 126 -29.51 50.47 41.30
N ASP A 127 -28.54 50.77 42.18
CA ASP A 127 -27.47 51.79 42.44
C ASP A 127 -26.38 51.14 43.36
N SER A 128 -25.24 51.83 43.62
CA SER A 128 -24.43 51.74 44.87
C SER A 128 -23.57 50.46 45.13
N ARG A 129 -22.26 50.53 45.49
CA ARG A 129 -21.32 51.64 45.79
C ARG A 129 -19.85 51.24 45.58
N ARG A 130 -19.11 52.12 44.85
CA ARG A 130 -17.82 52.80 45.15
C ARG A 130 -16.60 52.00 45.70
N SER A 131 -15.40 52.02 45.07
CA SER A 131 -14.50 53.11 44.54
C SER A 131 -13.55 53.68 45.63
N PRO A 132 -12.50 54.51 45.36
CA PRO A 132 -12.21 55.39 44.21
C PRO A 132 -11.33 54.71 43.12
N ASP A 133 -10.39 55.41 42.46
CA ASP A 133 -10.48 56.13 41.15
C ASP A 133 -9.02 56.12 40.55
N TYR A 134 -8.60 56.53 39.34
CA TYR A 134 -8.98 57.49 38.27
C TYR A 134 -8.81 56.79 36.87
N LEU A 135 -9.29 57.20 35.67
CA LEU A 135 -9.45 58.49 34.94
C LEU A 135 -8.10 59.06 34.41
N MET A 136 -7.87 59.49 33.15
CA MET A 136 -8.68 59.74 31.92
C MET A 136 -7.94 59.14 30.67
N ALA A 137 -8.55 58.62 29.60
CA ALA A 137 -9.44 59.19 28.56
C ALA A 137 -8.78 60.30 27.68
N ASP A 138 -8.81 60.38 26.33
CA ASP A 138 -9.39 59.67 25.14
C ASP A 138 -10.25 60.61 24.24
N ASN A 139 -10.21 60.42 22.90
CA ASN A 139 -11.20 60.86 21.88
C ASN A 139 -10.79 60.51 20.42
N GLY A 140 -11.70 59.89 19.62
CA GLY A 140 -11.64 59.81 18.14
C GLY A 140 -12.11 61.12 17.47
N ASN A 141 -12.14 61.34 16.14
CA ASN A 141 -12.59 60.55 14.97
C ASN A 141 -12.45 61.48 13.70
N PRO A 142 -12.77 61.11 12.43
CA PRO A 142 -12.98 59.82 11.76
C PRO A 142 -11.97 59.67 10.54
N PRO A 143 -12.21 58.94 9.42
CA PRO A 143 -11.11 58.51 8.52
C PRO A 143 -10.74 59.48 7.38
N GLY A 144 -9.43 59.65 7.17
CA GLY A 144 -8.82 60.27 5.98
C GLY A 144 -7.31 60.48 6.16
N SER A 145 -6.51 60.22 5.12
CA SER A 145 -5.04 60.42 5.05
C SER A 145 -4.21 59.92 6.26
N GLY A 146 -3.62 58.72 6.15
CA GLY A 146 -2.82 58.11 7.23
C GLY A 146 -1.67 57.20 6.78
N LYS A 147 -1.03 57.48 5.62
CA LYS A 147 0.02 56.63 5.02
C LYS A 147 1.48 57.08 5.28
N HIS A 148 1.73 58.12 6.09
CA HIS A 148 3.06 58.75 6.17
C HIS A 148 3.59 59.06 7.58
N THR A 149 2.94 58.59 8.65
CA THR A 149 3.45 58.73 10.04
C THR A 149 4.40 57.59 10.40
N PRO A 150 5.64 57.87 10.85
CA PRO A 150 6.60 56.82 11.23
C PRO A 150 6.19 56.10 12.53
N PRO A 151 6.49 54.79 12.66
CA PRO A 151 6.46 54.09 13.94
C PRO A 151 7.27 54.81 15.02
N LYS A 152 6.80 54.80 16.27
CA LYS A 152 7.46 55.50 17.38
C LYS A 152 8.89 55.03 17.62
N ASP A 153 9.16 53.75 17.41
CA ASP A 153 10.48 53.13 17.59
C ASP A 153 11.51 53.55 16.51
N PHE A 154 11.06 54.25 15.46
CA PHE A 154 11.92 54.83 14.43
C PHE A 154 12.21 56.32 14.65
N VAL A 155 11.65 56.93 15.70
CA VAL A 155 11.77 58.37 16.00
C VAL A 155 12.64 58.57 17.23
N CYS A 156 13.64 59.46 17.13
CA CYS A 156 14.50 59.80 18.26
C CYS A 156 13.73 60.58 19.35
N PRO A 157 13.74 60.13 20.62
CA PRO A 157 13.05 60.84 21.70
C PRO A 157 13.60 62.22 22.07
N ILE A 158 14.80 62.59 21.59
CA ILE A 158 15.40 63.92 21.82
C ILE A 158 15.05 64.88 20.68
N THR A 159 15.27 64.47 19.42
CA THR A 159 15.06 65.35 18.26
C THR A 159 13.62 65.34 17.73
N THR A 160 12.83 64.33 18.10
CA THR A 160 11.49 64.03 17.54
C THR A 160 11.45 63.79 16.02
N HIS A 161 12.62 63.59 15.40
CA HIS A 161 12.77 63.19 14.00
C HIS A 161 13.09 61.70 13.86
N ILE A 162 12.88 61.14 12.67
CA ILE A 162 13.32 59.77 12.35
C ILE A 162 14.84 59.67 12.53
N PHE A 163 15.35 58.55 13.07
CA PHE A 163 16.79 58.35 13.20
C PHE A 163 17.47 58.31 11.81
N ASP A 164 18.55 59.06 11.66
CA ASP A 164 19.56 58.81 10.62
C ASP A 164 20.60 57.86 11.20
N ASP A 165 21.28 58.22 12.30
CA ASP A 165 22.33 57.40 12.91
C ASP A 165 21.95 56.94 14.33
N PRO A 166 21.08 55.90 14.45
CA PRO A 166 20.59 55.42 15.73
C PRO A 166 21.69 54.77 16.57
N VAL A 167 21.85 55.22 17.81
CA VAL A 167 22.78 54.66 18.81
C VAL A 167 22.00 54.20 20.04
N THR A 168 22.06 52.90 20.32
CA THR A 168 21.46 52.32 21.53
C THR A 168 22.46 52.36 22.68
N LEU A 169 22.09 52.99 23.79
CA LEU A 169 22.90 53.03 25.01
C LEU A 169 22.77 51.72 25.81
N GLU A 170 23.65 51.51 26.79
CA GLU A 170 23.60 50.37 27.72
C GLU A 170 22.28 50.28 28.54
N THR A 171 21.53 51.37 28.61
CA THR A 171 20.18 51.45 29.21
C THR A 171 19.07 50.91 28.30
N GLY A 172 19.41 50.40 27.11
CA GLY A 172 18.48 49.90 26.10
C GLY A 172 17.76 50.98 25.29
N GLN A 173 17.89 52.25 25.64
CA GLN A 173 17.27 53.37 24.91
C GLN A 173 18.11 53.79 23.70
N THR A 174 17.44 54.12 22.59
CA THR A 174 18.08 54.51 21.32
C THR A 174 17.90 55.99 21.04
N TYR A 175 18.99 56.65 20.65
CA TYR A 175 19.05 58.09 20.39
C TYR A 175 19.79 58.37 19.07
N GLU A 176 19.49 59.51 18.44
CA GLU A 176 20.24 60.01 17.29
C GLU A 176 21.64 60.43 17.74
N ARG A 177 22.71 59.93 17.08
CA ARG A 177 24.10 60.06 17.55
C ARG A 177 24.44 61.50 17.94
N ARG A 178 24.12 62.47 17.08
CA ARG A 178 24.42 63.89 17.30
C ARG A 178 23.75 64.44 18.56
N ALA A 179 22.49 64.09 18.78
CA ALA A 179 21.69 64.61 19.89
C ALA A 179 22.11 64.02 21.25
N ILE A 180 22.50 62.74 21.29
CA ILE A 180 23.03 62.14 22.52
C ILE A 180 24.49 62.52 22.77
N GLN A 181 25.29 62.78 21.73
CA GLN A 181 26.63 63.35 21.90
C GLN A 181 26.55 64.75 22.52
N GLU A 182 25.72 65.65 21.98
CA GLU A 182 25.48 66.98 22.59
C GLU A 182 25.00 66.90 24.05
N TRP A 183 24.17 65.91 24.39
CA TRP A 183 23.72 65.71 25.76
C TRP A 183 24.88 65.37 26.71
N LEU A 184 25.79 64.48 26.29
CA LEU A 184 27.00 64.12 27.05
C LEU A 184 28.00 65.29 27.11
N ASP A 185 28.22 65.99 25.99
CA ASP A 185 29.17 67.12 25.88
C ASP A 185 28.76 68.31 26.76
N ARG A 186 27.46 68.49 27.01
CA ARG A 186 26.92 69.44 28.00
C ARG A 186 27.16 69.01 29.46
N GLY A 187 27.89 67.92 29.71
CA GLY A 187 28.30 67.44 31.03
C GLY A 187 27.34 66.47 31.72
N ASN A 188 26.32 65.95 31.03
CA ASN A 188 25.34 65.04 31.64
C ASN A 188 25.83 63.59 31.62
N SER A 189 26.05 63.00 32.80
CA SER A 189 26.46 61.58 32.94
C SER A 189 25.31 60.58 32.96
N THR A 190 24.10 60.95 32.51
CA THR A 190 22.87 60.14 32.65
C THR A 190 22.11 59.99 31.33
N CYS A 191 21.39 58.88 31.19
CA CYS A 191 20.48 58.62 30.08
C CYS A 191 19.26 59.59 30.12
N PRO A 192 18.94 60.32 29.04
CA PRO A 192 17.86 61.33 29.02
C PRO A 192 16.49 60.84 29.51
N ILE A 193 16.07 59.64 29.09
CA ILE A 193 14.76 59.06 29.48
C ILE A 193 14.85 58.33 30.82
N THR A 194 15.75 57.34 30.95
CA THR A 194 15.76 56.45 32.13
C THR A 194 16.42 57.06 33.35
N ARG A 195 17.14 58.18 33.20
CA ARG A 195 17.92 58.89 34.24
C ARG A 195 18.97 58.03 34.95
N GLN A 196 19.25 56.83 34.45
CA GLN A 196 20.33 55.97 34.91
C GLN A 196 21.68 56.61 34.55
N ASN A 197 22.67 56.51 35.45
CA ASN A 197 24.04 56.89 35.14
C ASN A 197 24.61 56.01 34.03
N LEU A 198 25.42 56.61 33.17
CA LEU A 198 26.14 55.93 32.10
C LEU A 198 27.57 55.62 32.56
N HIS A 199 28.00 54.37 32.39
CA HIS A 199 29.32 53.89 32.80
C HIS A 199 30.44 54.31 31.82
N SER A 200 30.07 54.77 30.62
CA SER A 200 30.98 55.34 29.62
C SER A 200 30.34 56.54 28.93
N THR A 201 31.15 57.59 28.68
CA THR A 201 30.78 58.73 27.84
C THR A 201 31.11 58.51 26.36
N GLN A 202 31.70 57.36 25.98
CA GLN A 202 31.90 57.00 24.58
C GLN A 202 30.62 56.36 24.02
N LEU A 203 30.05 56.97 22.98
CA LEU A 203 28.87 56.44 22.31
C LEU A 203 29.16 55.11 21.56
N PRO A 204 28.28 54.10 21.69
CA PRO A 204 28.37 52.87 20.90
C PRO A 204 28.34 53.08 19.38
N LYS A 205 28.71 52.01 18.65
CA LYS A 205 28.53 51.94 17.19
C LYS A 205 27.04 51.98 16.83
N THR A 206 26.74 52.44 15.63
CA THR A 206 25.37 52.57 15.10
C THR A 206 24.62 51.24 15.13
N ASN A 207 23.34 51.29 15.49
CA ASN A 207 22.43 50.17 15.41
C ASN A 207 22.00 49.95 13.95
N TYR A 208 22.86 49.26 13.19
CA TYR A 208 22.65 48.95 11.76
C TYR A 208 21.37 48.16 11.49
N VAL A 209 20.86 47.38 12.46
CA VAL A 209 19.57 46.68 12.33
C VAL A 209 18.43 47.69 12.28
N LEU A 210 18.39 48.62 13.24
CA LEU A 210 17.37 49.67 13.24
C LEU A 210 17.52 50.61 12.04
N LYS A 211 18.75 51.02 11.68
CA LYS A 211 19.00 51.85 10.48
C LYS A 211 18.51 51.17 9.19
N ARG A 212 18.69 49.84 9.05
CA ARG A 212 18.18 49.07 7.90
C ARG A 212 16.65 48.93 7.91
N LEU A 213 16.03 48.74 9.08
CA LEU A 213 14.57 48.71 9.20
C LEU A 213 13.93 50.07 8.85
N ILE A 214 14.55 51.16 9.28
CA ILE A 214 14.15 52.53 8.95
C ILE A 214 14.30 52.79 7.45
N GLY A 215 15.43 52.42 6.85
CA GLY A 215 15.64 52.52 5.40
C GLY A 215 14.55 51.80 4.61
N SER A 216 14.26 50.53 4.94
CA SER A 216 13.20 49.77 4.26
C SER A 216 11.78 50.27 4.55
N TRP A 217 11.57 51.04 5.62
CA TRP A 217 10.32 51.75 5.85
C TRP A 217 10.23 53.06 5.04
N GLN A 218 11.32 53.80 4.92
CA GLN A 218 11.43 55.02 4.10
C GLN A 218 11.26 54.71 2.61
N GLU A 219 11.90 53.66 2.11
CA GLU A 219 11.72 53.11 0.74
C GLU A 219 10.25 52.84 0.43
N LYS A 220 9.48 52.35 1.41
CA LYS A 220 8.06 51.99 1.26
C LYS A 220 7.08 53.14 1.53
N ASN A 221 7.56 54.26 2.08
CA ASN A 221 6.73 55.42 2.45
C ASN A 221 7.42 56.74 2.05
N PRO A 222 7.76 56.96 0.77
CA PRO A 222 8.42 58.19 0.33
C PRO A 222 7.55 59.42 0.63
N GLY A 223 8.03 60.27 1.54
CA GLY A 223 7.44 61.57 1.83
C GLY A 223 7.93 62.64 0.84
N PRO A 224 7.22 63.77 0.69
CA PRO A 224 7.63 64.86 -0.20
C PRO A 224 8.93 65.51 0.30
N VAL A 225 9.93 65.55 -0.57
CA VAL A 225 11.30 66.02 -0.28
C VAL A 225 11.44 67.53 -0.54
N PRO A 226 11.96 68.32 0.42
CA PRO A 226 12.63 69.59 0.17
C PRO A 226 14.13 69.35 -0.14
N HIS A 227 14.70 70.11 -1.07
CA HIS A 227 16.09 69.97 -1.51
C HIS A 227 17.14 70.51 -0.51
N GLN A 228 18.42 70.26 -0.85
CA GLN A 228 19.68 70.85 -0.34
C GLN A 228 20.32 70.16 0.89
N SER A 229 21.65 69.96 0.95
CA SER A 229 22.68 70.00 -0.11
C SER A 229 24.04 69.44 0.37
N GLU A 230 24.73 68.74 -0.53
CA GLU A 230 26.21 68.71 -0.70
C GLU A 230 27.19 68.04 0.31
N ASN A 231 28.26 67.46 -0.30
CA ASN A 231 29.62 67.19 0.20
C ASN A 231 29.78 66.08 1.28
N HIS A 232 30.31 64.89 0.91
CA HIS A 232 31.74 64.50 0.82
C HIS A 232 32.41 64.28 2.21
N GLN A 233 33.25 63.27 2.46
CA GLN A 233 34.20 62.52 1.59
C GLN A 233 34.61 61.16 2.21
N ASP A 234 35.00 60.17 1.39
CA ASP A 234 35.95 59.00 1.49
C ASP A 234 36.34 58.36 2.88
N VAL A 235 36.91 57.15 3.08
CA VAL A 235 38.06 56.43 2.45
C VAL A 235 38.10 54.92 2.88
N GLU A 236 38.33 53.98 1.94
CA GLU A 236 38.93 52.59 2.07
C GLU A 236 38.32 51.50 3.01
N SER A 237 38.62 50.18 2.89
CA SER A 237 39.60 49.38 2.08
C SER A 237 39.08 47.99 1.62
N LYS A 238 39.83 47.36 0.68
CA LYS A 238 39.61 46.06 -0.03
C LYS A 238 40.20 44.83 0.69
N PRO A 239 39.83 43.56 0.35
CA PRO A 239 40.44 42.80 -0.77
C PRO A 239 39.47 41.87 -1.57
N MET A 240 39.75 41.29 -2.76
CA MET A 240 40.69 41.55 -3.90
C MET A 240 40.44 40.49 -5.03
N VAL A 241 41.02 40.65 -6.25
CA VAL A 241 41.16 39.65 -7.36
C VAL A 241 39.88 39.41 -8.20
N LYS A 242 39.81 39.44 -9.56
CA LYS A 242 40.67 39.79 -10.74
C LYS A 242 39.69 40.29 -11.84
N SER A 243 40.01 41.23 -12.75
CA SER A 243 40.86 41.08 -13.95
C SER A 243 41.13 42.47 -14.59
N ILE A 244 41.96 42.57 -15.65
CA ILE A 244 42.44 43.87 -16.21
C ILE A 244 42.46 43.90 -17.76
N VAL A 245 41.65 44.78 -18.35
CA VAL A 245 42.04 45.85 -19.32
C VAL A 245 41.03 47.02 -19.18
N PRO A 246 41.22 48.23 -19.77
CA PRO A 246 41.01 49.46 -19.00
C PRO A 246 39.68 50.17 -19.24
N ALA A 247 38.99 50.56 -18.16
CA ALA A 247 37.97 51.58 -18.19
C ALA A 247 38.59 52.97 -17.92
N THR A 248 38.27 53.95 -18.77
CA THR A 248 38.62 55.37 -18.55
C THR A 248 37.74 56.02 -17.47
N SER A 249 38.23 57.07 -16.83
CA SER A 249 37.50 57.77 -15.76
C SER A 249 36.25 58.52 -16.27
N PRO A 250 35.15 58.58 -15.49
CA PRO A 250 33.86 59.12 -15.97
C PRO A 250 33.79 60.65 -16.05
N ASN A 251 34.70 61.38 -15.39
CA ASN A 251 34.68 62.84 -15.33
C ASN A 251 35.39 63.49 -16.53
N SER A 252 34.71 63.55 -17.67
CA SER A 252 35.07 64.43 -18.78
C SER A 252 33.83 65.14 -19.32
N VAL A 253 33.97 66.38 -19.79
CA VAL A 253 32.86 67.10 -20.45
C VAL A 253 32.44 66.40 -21.75
N ILE A 254 33.34 65.59 -22.32
CA ILE A 254 33.11 64.80 -23.53
C ILE A 254 32.14 63.64 -23.25
N SER A 255 32.27 62.95 -22.11
CA SER A 255 31.39 61.81 -21.77
C SER A 255 29.93 62.25 -21.57
N GLN A 256 29.70 63.41 -20.93
CA GLN A 256 28.37 64.00 -20.81
C GLN A 256 27.79 64.33 -22.20
N ALA A 257 28.57 65.03 -23.04
CA ALA A 257 28.15 65.41 -24.39
C ALA A 257 27.90 64.20 -25.32
N THR A 258 28.57 63.07 -25.10
CA THR A 258 28.23 61.81 -25.81
C THR A 258 26.92 61.19 -25.32
N MET A 259 26.57 61.28 -24.04
CA MET A 259 25.29 60.77 -23.53
C MET A 259 24.12 61.65 -24.01
N ASP A 260 24.25 62.97 -23.95
CA ASP A 260 23.26 63.89 -24.53
C ASP A 260 23.07 63.64 -26.03
N ARG A 261 24.13 63.26 -26.74
CA ARG A 261 24.07 62.89 -28.16
C ARG A 261 23.33 61.57 -28.37
N THR A 262 23.67 60.49 -27.67
CA THR A 262 23.00 59.19 -27.83
C THR A 262 21.53 59.23 -27.42
N ILE A 263 21.17 60.01 -26.39
CA ILE A 263 19.77 60.25 -26.01
C ILE A 263 19.00 60.98 -27.12
N ASN A 264 19.63 61.92 -27.84
CA ASN A 264 18.98 62.57 -28.99
C ASN A 264 18.90 61.65 -30.22
N GLU A 265 19.90 60.80 -30.46
CA GLU A 265 19.85 59.76 -31.51
C GLU A 265 18.75 58.70 -31.20
N LEU A 266 18.58 58.31 -29.93
CA LEU A 266 17.47 57.47 -29.47
C LEU A 266 16.11 58.16 -29.64
N ARG A 267 15.99 59.44 -29.28
CA ARG A 267 14.75 60.23 -29.52
C ARG A 267 14.41 60.32 -31.00
N GLN A 268 15.42 60.42 -31.88
CA GLN A 268 15.21 60.40 -33.33
C GLN A 268 14.72 59.03 -33.81
N ALA A 269 15.28 57.92 -33.30
CA ALA A 269 14.78 56.58 -33.60
C ALA A 269 13.32 56.39 -33.13
N ILE A 270 12.99 56.79 -31.89
CA ILE A 270 11.60 56.79 -31.38
C ILE A 270 10.67 57.66 -32.25
N THR A 271 11.13 58.83 -32.72
CA THR A 271 10.34 59.68 -33.61
C THR A 271 10.08 59.00 -34.96
N ASN A 272 11.08 58.34 -35.54
CA ASN A 272 10.92 57.59 -36.79
C ASN A 272 9.93 56.43 -36.63
N LEU A 273 10.06 55.64 -35.55
CA LEU A 273 9.18 54.51 -35.24
C LEU A 273 7.71 54.92 -35.13
N CYS A 274 7.43 56.06 -34.48
CA CYS A 274 6.07 56.55 -34.24
C CYS A 274 5.45 57.37 -35.38
N MET A 275 6.27 57.87 -36.34
CA MET A 275 5.83 58.91 -37.29
C MET A 275 6.24 58.70 -38.75
N SER A 276 7.07 57.70 -39.10
CA SER A 276 7.41 57.46 -40.52
C SER A 276 6.37 56.58 -41.22
N GLU A 277 5.88 57.06 -42.36
CA GLU A 277 5.04 56.30 -43.29
C GLU A 277 5.82 55.21 -44.05
N ILE A 278 7.15 55.13 -43.87
CA ILE A 278 8.04 54.21 -44.58
C ILE A 278 8.46 53.08 -43.63
N LEU A 279 7.86 51.90 -43.80
CA LEU A 279 8.15 50.70 -43.00
C LEU A 279 9.66 50.47 -42.78
N LYS A 280 10.49 50.59 -43.83
CA LYS A 280 11.95 50.39 -43.77
C LYS A 280 12.72 51.40 -42.91
N GLU A 281 12.12 52.53 -42.53
CA GLU A 281 12.72 53.48 -41.60
C GLU A 281 12.37 53.10 -40.15
N SER A 282 11.11 52.71 -39.92
CA SER A 282 10.64 52.20 -38.63
C SER A 282 11.28 50.84 -38.27
N GLU A 283 11.47 49.94 -39.23
CA GLU A 283 12.26 48.70 -39.07
C GLU A 283 13.71 48.97 -38.61
N ARG A 284 14.35 49.98 -39.20
CA ARG A 284 15.70 50.43 -38.77
C ARG A 284 15.68 51.09 -37.40
N ALA A 285 14.62 51.82 -37.07
CA ALA A 285 14.47 52.45 -35.77
C ALA A 285 14.38 51.40 -34.64
N VAL A 286 13.66 50.29 -34.85
CA VAL A 286 13.66 49.16 -33.90
C VAL A 286 15.08 48.64 -33.66
N LEU A 287 15.83 48.33 -34.72
CA LEU A 287 17.22 47.84 -34.62
C LEU A 287 18.21 48.87 -34.04
N GLN A 288 17.87 50.16 -34.07
CA GLN A 288 18.62 51.21 -33.36
C GLN A 288 18.28 51.22 -31.87
N ILE A 289 16.99 51.15 -31.52
CA ILE A 289 16.51 51.12 -30.12
C ILE A 289 17.01 49.84 -29.42
N GLU A 290 17.03 48.69 -30.10
CA GLU A 290 17.58 47.43 -29.58
C GLU A 290 19.05 47.57 -29.15
N ARG A 291 19.88 48.20 -30.00
CA ARG A 291 21.31 48.44 -29.69
C ARG A 291 21.47 49.40 -28.51
N PHE A 292 20.71 50.50 -28.50
CA PHE A 292 20.71 51.41 -27.34
C PHE A 292 20.26 50.72 -26.04
N TRP A 293 19.38 49.73 -26.11
CA TRP A 293 18.95 48.93 -24.95
C TRP A 293 20.00 47.91 -24.49
N GLN A 294 20.82 47.37 -25.40
CA GLN A 294 21.89 46.42 -25.09
C GLN A 294 23.20 47.09 -24.64
N ASP A 295 23.55 48.24 -25.22
CA ASP A 295 24.82 48.96 -24.94
C ASP A 295 24.78 49.78 -23.62
N MET A 296 23.60 50.20 -23.16
CA MET A 296 23.45 51.10 -22.00
C MET A 296 23.09 50.35 -20.71
N ASN A 297 23.71 50.75 -19.60
CA ASN A 297 23.26 50.33 -18.27
C ASN A 297 21.96 51.08 -17.94
N ILE A 298 20.86 50.35 -17.77
CA ILE A 298 19.49 50.88 -17.95
C ILE A 298 19.14 51.99 -16.94
N GLU A 299 19.03 53.22 -17.44
CA GLU A 299 18.55 54.38 -16.68
C GLU A 299 17.02 54.50 -16.73
N SER A 300 16.40 54.97 -15.63
CA SER A 300 14.94 55.11 -15.49
C SER A 300 14.29 55.99 -16.56
N ASP A 301 15.03 56.96 -17.09
CA ASP A 301 14.54 57.90 -18.09
C ASP A 301 14.41 57.25 -19.49
N ILE A 302 15.18 56.20 -19.77
CA ILE A 302 15.07 55.42 -21.02
C ILE A 302 13.82 54.54 -20.98
N LEU A 303 13.59 53.83 -19.87
CA LEU A 303 12.39 53.02 -19.66
C LEU A 303 11.13 53.88 -19.80
N THR A 304 11.05 55.00 -19.08
CA THR A 304 9.89 55.91 -19.15
C THR A 304 9.73 56.64 -20.49
N MET A 305 10.76 56.68 -21.35
CA MET A 305 10.62 57.15 -22.74
C MET A 305 10.06 56.05 -23.67
N LEU A 306 10.43 54.78 -23.47
CA LEU A 306 10.02 53.65 -24.32
C LEU A 306 8.67 53.03 -23.91
N SER A 307 8.29 53.04 -22.64
CA SER A 307 6.96 52.56 -22.16
C SER A 307 5.77 53.40 -22.64
N LYS A 308 5.99 54.51 -23.35
CA LYS A 308 4.91 55.43 -23.76
C LYS A 308 4.01 54.77 -24.81
N PRO A 309 2.67 54.83 -24.66
CA PRO A 309 1.76 54.11 -25.56
C PRO A 309 1.99 54.30 -27.08
N PRO A 310 2.32 55.49 -27.61
CA PRO A 310 2.64 55.63 -29.05
C PRO A 310 3.84 54.78 -29.51
N VAL A 311 4.83 54.59 -28.64
CA VAL A 311 6.04 53.80 -28.94
C VAL A 311 5.72 52.31 -28.90
N ILE A 312 4.93 51.87 -27.92
CA ILE A 312 4.41 50.50 -27.83
C ILE A 312 3.53 50.18 -29.04
N ASN A 313 2.67 51.10 -29.47
CA ASN A 313 1.88 50.95 -30.70
C ASN A 313 2.78 50.81 -31.94
N GLY A 314 3.82 51.65 -32.07
CA GLY A 314 4.79 51.53 -33.18
C GLY A 314 5.52 50.18 -33.22
N PHE A 315 5.87 49.61 -32.06
CA PHE A 315 6.39 48.23 -31.99
C PHE A 315 5.35 47.19 -32.42
N VAL A 316 4.08 47.34 -32.03
CA VAL A 316 2.99 46.43 -32.45
C VAL A 316 2.69 46.54 -33.95
N GLU A 317 2.78 47.73 -34.54
CA GLU A 317 2.66 47.92 -35.98
C GLU A 317 3.81 47.24 -36.74
N ILE A 318 5.05 47.32 -36.25
CA ILE A 318 6.18 46.56 -36.82
C ILE A 318 5.96 45.05 -36.68
N LEU A 319 5.51 44.58 -35.52
CA LEU A 319 5.27 43.17 -35.22
C LEU A 319 4.28 42.51 -36.21
N PHE A 320 3.28 43.25 -36.70
CA PHE A 320 2.27 42.73 -37.62
C PHE A 320 2.47 43.08 -39.10
N ASN A 321 3.47 43.90 -39.45
CA ASN A 321 3.73 44.31 -40.84
C ASN A 321 5.14 44.01 -41.37
N SER A 322 6.15 43.79 -40.51
CA SER A 322 7.49 43.41 -40.97
C SER A 322 7.58 41.92 -41.29
N VAL A 323 8.45 41.60 -42.25
CA VAL A 323 8.82 40.22 -42.64
C VAL A 323 10.30 39.91 -42.42
N ASP A 324 11.05 40.83 -41.79
CA ASP A 324 12.45 40.62 -41.45
C ASP A 324 12.57 39.97 -40.07
N LEU A 325 13.07 38.73 -40.05
CA LEU A 325 13.22 37.93 -38.83
C LEU A 325 14.13 38.60 -37.79
N GLN A 326 15.10 39.44 -38.18
CA GLN A 326 15.92 40.19 -37.22
C GLN A 326 15.12 41.33 -36.58
N VAL A 327 14.31 42.05 -37.36
CA VAL A 327 13.45 43.13 -36.84
C VAL A 327 12.36 42.56 -35.94
N LEU A 328 11.74 41.44 -36.32
CA LEU A 328 10.74 40.76 -35.49
C LEU A 328 11.35 40.28 -34.16
N LYS A 329 12.54 39.66 -34.18
CA LYS A 329 13.28 39.29 -32.96
C LYS A 329 13.57 40.50 -32.06
N ALA A 330 14.09 41.59 -32.62
CA ALA A 330 14.37 42.81 -31.88
C ALA A 330 13.09 43.44 -31.28
N THR A 331 11.98 43.41 -32.02
CA THR A 331 10.66 43.89 -31.56
C THR A 331 10.14 43.05 -30.40
N PHE A 332 10.19 41.72 -30.50
CA PHE A 332 9.80 40.83 -29.40
C PHE A 332 10.69 40.99 -28.17
N PHE A 333 12.02 41.06 -28.36
CA PHE A 333 12.97 41.31 -27.28
C PHE A 333 12.64 42.60 -26.52
N LEU A 334 12.46 43.72 -27.23
CA LEU A 334 12.10 45.00 -26.63
C LEU A 334 10.74 44.98 -25.93
N LEU A 335 9.70 44.41 -26.56
CA LEU A 335 8.38 44.32 -25.94
C LEU A 335 8.37 43.43 -24.68
N CYS A 336 9.14 42.33 -24.68
CA CYS A 336 9.28 41.47 -23.50
C CYS A 336 10.09 42.13 -22.38
N GLU A 337 11.17 42.84 -22.71
CA GLU A 337 11.98 43.58 -21.75
C GLU A 337 11.20 44.73 -21.10
N LEU A 338 10.49 45.53 -21.90
CA LEU A 338 9.64 46.62 -21.41
C LEU A 338 8.46 46.07 -20.60
N GLY A 339 7.76 45.06 -21.11
CA GLY A 339 6.63 44.42 -20.45
C GLY A 339 6.98 43.69 -19.15
N SER A 340 8.20 43.16 -19.02
CA SER A 340 8.69 42.55 -17.76
C SER A 340 9.08 43.58 -16.69
N ARG A 341 9.19 44.86 -17.05
CA ARG A 341 9.67 45.96 -16.17
C ARG A 341 8.58 46.99 -15.85
N ASP A 342 7.52 47.06 -16.65
CA ASP A 342 6.46 48.06 -16.54
C ASP A 342 5.09 47.50 -16.99
N GLU A 343 4.18 47.26 -16.03
CA GLU A 343 2.82 46.76 -16.32
C GLU A 343 1.99 47.74 -17.18
N ALA A 344 2.34 49.02 -17.25
CA ALA A 344 1.66 49.97 -18.16
C ALA A 344 1.85 49.59 -19.64
N VAL A 345 2.93 48.86 -19.97
CA VAL A 345 3.17 48.31 -21.31
C VAL A 345 2.21 47.15 -21.57
N ILE A 346 2.04 46.23 -20.62
CA ILE A 346 1.09 45.10 -20.73
C ILE A 346 -0.35 45.62 -20.82
N HIS A 347 -0.72 46.61 -20.01
CA HIS A 347 -2.01 47.31 -20.10
C HIS A 347 -2.19 48.12 -21.39
N THR A 348 -1.12 48.44 -22.12
CA THR A 348 -1.22 49.05 -23.45
C THR A 348 -1.42 47.97 -24.51
N LEU A 349 -0.60 46.92 -24.53
CA LEU A 349 -0.70 45.81 -25.49
C LEU A 349 -2.10 45.16 -25.46
N THR A 350 -2.60 44.85 -24.27
CA THR A 350 -3.95 44.27 -24.06
C THR A 350 -5.10 45.21 -24.44
N ARG A 351 -4.85 46.52 -24.59
CA ARG A 351 -5.84 47.52 -25.04
C ARG A 351 -5.76 47.83 -26.54
N VAL A 352 -4.77 47.30 -27.25
CA VAL A 352 -4.51 47.55 -28.67
C VAL A 352 -5.11 46.44 -29.56
N ASP A 353 -5.85 45.50 -28.97
CA ASP A 353 -6.29 44.24 -29.61
C ASP A 353 -5.11 43.53 -30.30
N SER A 354 -4.01 43.37 -29.56
CA SER A 354 -2.83 42.63 -30.03
C SER A 354 -3.22 41.20 -30.40
N ASP A 355 -3.21 40.90 -31.69
CA ASP A 355 -3.67 39.63 -32.28
C ASP A 355 -2.84 38.44 -31.77
N VAL A 356 -3.36 37.78 -30.72
CA VAL A 356 -2.71 36.64 -30.05
C VAL A 356 -2.58 35.44 -31.00
N GLU A 357 -3.51 35.27 -31.95
CA GLU A 357 -3.42 34.21 -32.96
C GLU A 357 -2.20 34.40 -33.86
N ARG A 358 -1.89 35.65 -34.28
CA ARG A 358 -0.64 35.95 -35.02
C ARG A 358 0.60 35.79 -34.16
N ILE A 359 0.58 36.20 -32.89
CA ILE A 359 1.72 36.00 -31.99
C ILE A 359 2.00 34.50 -31.80
N VAL A 360 0.95 33.68 -31.67
CA VAL A 360 1.04 32.22 -31.61
C VAL A 360 1.49 31.62 -32.95
N ALA A 361 1.05 32.15 -34.09
CA ALA A 361 1.51 31.69 -35.40
C ALA A 361 3.04 31.91 -35.57
N LEU A 362 3.53 33.11 -35.25
CA LEU A 362 4.97 33.42 -35.27
C LEU A 362 5.76 32.53 -34.30
N PHE A 363 5.21 32.24 -33.12
CA PHE A 363 5.79 31.26 -32.19
C PHE A 363 5.88 29.85 -32.82
N LYS A 364 4.83 29.37 -33.48
CA LYS A 364 4.84 28.08 -34.20
C LYS A 364 5.83 28.04 -35.38
N GLU A 365 6.07 29.17 -36.03
CA GLU A 365 7.09 29.32 -37.09
C GLU A 365 8.54 29.31 -36.54
N GLY A 366 8.72 29.27 -35.22
CA GLY A 366 10.02 29.08 -34.56
C GLY A 366 10.58 30.34 -33.89
N LEU A 367 9.78 31.40 -33.74
CA LEU A 367 10.19 32.64 -33.07
C LEU A 367 10.05 32.50 -31.55
N GLU A 368 11.09 31.94 -30.92
CA GLU A 368 11.07 31.53 -29.50
C GLU A 368 10.78 32.67 -28.53
N GLU A 369 11.23 33.89 -28.84
CA GLU A 369 11.01 35.09 -28.03
C GLU A 369 9.51 35.42 -27.86
N ALA A 370 8.66 35.01 -28.81
CA ALA A 370 7.22 35.25 -28.75
C ALA A 370 6.53 34.55 -27.58
N VAL A 371 7.08 33.43 -27.08
CA VAL A 371 6.50 32.70 -25.93
C VAL A 371 6.54 33.52 -24.64
N VAL A 372 7.51 34.43 -24.50
CA VAL A 372 7.60 35.36 -23.37
C VAL A 372 6.50 36.42 -23.45
N LEU A 373 6.19 36.93 -24.64
CA LEU A 373 5.09 37.88 -24.83
C LEU A 373 3.73 37.23 -24.60
N ILE A 374 3.53 35.98 -25.06
CA ILE A 374 2.32 35.19 -24.78
C ILE A 374 2.13 35.02 -23.26
N TYR A 375 3.20 34.69 -22.52
CA TYR A 375 3.16 34.60 -21.06
C TYR A 375 2.80 35.93 -20.39
N LEU A 376 3.41 37.04 -20.82
CA LEU A 376 3.16 38.37 -20.25
C LEU A 376 1.74 38.90 -20.54
N LEU A 377 1.13 38.52 -21.67
CA LEU A 377 -0.23 38.91 -22.05
C LEU A 377 -1.34 38.12 -21.32
N GLN A 378 -1.01 36.98 -20.70
CA GLN A 378 -1.93 36.08 -19.97
C GLN A 378 -3.27 35.79 -20.71
N PRO A 379 -3.25 35.33 -21.98
CA PRO A 379 -4.45 34.96 -22.71
C PRO A 379 -5.17 33.76 -22.08
N PRO A 380 -6.50 33.60 -22.30
CA PRO A 380 -7.27 32.50 -21.72
C PRO A 380 -6.75 31.14 -22.16
N THR A 381 -6.60 30.22 -21.21
CA THR A 381 -6.02 28.87 -21.43
C THR A 381 -6.81 28.03 -22.44
N THR A 382 -8.14 28.20 -22.51
CA THR A 382 -8.99 27.58 -23.54
C THR A 382 -8.62 28.03 -24.95
N GLY A 383 -8.25 29.30 -25.13
CA GLY A 383 -7.75 29.83 -26.40
C GLY A 383 -6.40 29.22 -26.76
N LEU A 384 -5.45 29.17 -25.81
CA LEU A 384 -4.13 28.55 -26.03
C LEU A 384 -4.23 27.06 -26.42
N VAL A 385 -5.13 26.30 -25.80
CA VAL A 385 -5.37 24.89 -26.17
C VAL A 385 -6.00 24.78 -27.57
N ALA A 386 -7.00 25.61 -27.89
CA ALA A 386 -7.61 25.63 -29.23
C ALA A 386 -6.63 26.04 -30.34
N MET A 387 -5.65 26.88 -30.03
CA MET A 387 -4.55 27.25 -30.93
C MET A 387 -3.42 26.21 -31.00
N ASP A 388 -3.51 25.10 -30.26
CA ASP A 388 -2.55 23.98 -30.29
C ASP A 388 -1.09 24.41 -30.03
N VAL A 389 -0.86 25.16 -28.96
CA VAL A 389 0.50 25.64 -28.61
C VAL A 389 1.41 24.57 -27.98
N VAL A 390 0.85 23.42 -27.60
CA VAL A 390 1.49 22.47 -26.67
C VAL A 390 2.76 21.86 -27.26
N GLU A 391 2.75 21.39 -28.50
CA GLU A 391 3.96 20.80 -29.10
C GLU A 391 5.10 21.82 -29.23
N SER A 392 4.79 23.08 -29.55
CA SER A 392 5.77 24.17 -29.64
C SER A 392 6.37 24.53 -28.27
N LEU A 393 5.57 24.53 -27.19
CA LEU A 393 6.07 24.71 -25.83
C LEU A 393 7.04 23.58 -25.44
N LEU A 394 6.67 22.33 -25.75
CA LEU A 394 7.54 21.16 -25.49
C LEU A 394 8.80 21.17 -26.36
N ALA A 395 8.75 21.76 -27.56
CA ALA A 395 9.92 21.93 -28.43
C ALA A 395 10.94 22.93 -27.87
N ILE A 396 10.51 24.05 -27.25
CA ILE A 396 11.42 24.94 -26.51
C ILE A 396 11.99 24.23 -25.28
N ILE A 397 11.14 23.58 -24.47
CA ILE A 397 11.57 22.94 -23.22
C ILE A 397 12.66 21.87 -23.47
N LYS A 398 12.62 21.18 -24.62
CA LYS A 398 13.66 20.22 -25.05
C LYS A 398 15.03 20.82 -25.36
N LYS A 399 15.14 22.12 -25.65
CA LYS A 399 16.42 22.76 -25.99
C LYS A 399 17.31 22.93 -24.74
N ARG A 400 18.62 23.03 -24.99
CA ARG A 400 19.61 23.37 -23.96
C ARG A 400 19.79 24.89 -23.91
N ASP A 401 20.17 25.39 -22.75
CA ASP A 401 20.36 26.82 -22.43
C ASP A 401 21.61 27.46 -23.11
N ASP A 402 22.09 26.91 -24.22
CA ASP A 402 23.23 27.45 -24.98
C ASP A 402 22.80 28.67 -25.82
N ASP A 403 23.56 29.77 -25.73
CA ASP A 403 23.53 30.98 -26.57
C ASP A 403 22.19 31.76 -26.71
N MET A 404 21.35 31.78 -25.66
CA MET A 404 20.24 32.75 -25.58
C MET A 404 20.68 34.11 -25.00
N LEU A 405 20.12 35.20 -25.55
CA LEU A 405 20.32 36.57 -25.06
C LEU A 405 19.89 36.75 -23.59
N LYS A 406 20.45 37.75 -22.90
CA LYS A 406 20.01 38.14 -21.55
C LYS A 406 18.66 38.87 -21.59
N ILE A 407 17.59 38.09 -21.69
CA ILE A 407 16.21 38.53 -21.49
C ILE A 407 15.85 38.34 -20.00
N CYS A 408 15.06 39.26 -19.44
CA CYS A 408 14.59 39.25 -18.05
C CYS A 408 13.83 37.95 -17.71
N VAL A 409 13.04 37.43 -18.66
CA VAL A 409 12.40 36.10 -18.59
C VAL A 409 12.91 35.26 -19.76
N LYS A 410 13.45 34.06 -19.50
CA LYS A 410 13.88 33.14 -20.57
C LYS A 410 12.67 32.54 -21.30
N PRO A 411 12.73 32.28 -22.62
CA PRO A 411 11.69 31.55 -23.35
C PRO A 411 11.34 30.18 -22.75
N LYS A 412 12.34 29.44 -22.24
CA LYS A 412 12.14 28.17 -21.52
C LYS A 412 11.33 28.36 -20.23
N THR A 413 11.68 29.34 -19.40
CA THR A 413 10.95 29.69 -18.17
C THR A 413 9.48 30.02 -18.48
N ALA A 414 9.23 30.91 -19.44
CA ALA A 414 7.88 31.25 -19.90
C ALA A 414 7.12 30.03 -20.43
N SER A 415 7.79 29.12 -21.15
CA SER A 415 7.18 27.88 -21.66
C SER A 415 6.73 26.94 -20.53
N VAL A 416 7.55 26.77 -19.48
CA VAL A 416 7.20 25.95 -18.30
C VAL A 416 6.05 26.58 -17.52
N LEU A 417 6.02 27.91 -17.39
CA LEU A 417 4.96 28.64 -16.71
C LEU A 417 3.61 28.55 -17.45
N LEU A 418 3.59 28.78 -18.77
CA LEU A 418 2.41 28.60 -19.61
C LEU A 418 1.90 27.15 -19.58
N LEU A 419 2.81 26.16 -19.65
CA LEU A 419 2.44 24.75 -19.59
C LEU A 419 1.79 24.39 -18.24
N ARG A 420 2.27 24.96 -17.12
CA ARG A 420 1.61 24.83 -15.81
C ARG A 420 0.21 25.45 -15.84
N GLN A 421 0.05 26.67 -16.37
CA GLN A 421 -1.26 27.35 -16.44
C GLN A 421 -2.28 26.55 -17.26
N ILE A 422 -1.89 26.00 -18.40
CA ILE A 422 -2.74 25.12 -19.22
C ILE A 422 -3.15 23.86 -18.43
N LEU A 423 -2.21 23.23 -17.72
CA LEU A 423 -2.46 22.06 -16.86
C LEU A 423 -3.20 22.35 -15.54
N GLN A 424 -3.45 23.64 -15.23
CA GLN A 424 -4.31 24.09 -14.13
C GLN A 424 -5.73 24.46 -14.58
N SER A 425 -6.07 24.28 -15.87
CA SER A 425 -7.43 24.50 -16.38
C SER A 425 -8.42 23.44 -15.88
N ASN A 426 -9.71 23.80 -15.83
CA ASN A 426 -10.76 22.97 -15.22
C ASN A 426 -11.15 21.71 -16.02
N GLU A 427 -10.61 21.50 -17.22
CA GLU A 427 -10.93 20.38 -18.08
C GLU A 427 -9.93 19.23 -17.89
N GLU A 428 -10.18 18.38 -16.88
CA GLU A 428 -9.26 17.30 -16.50
C GLU A 428 -8.92 16.34 -17.66
N ASN A 429 -9.89 16.06 -18.54
CA ASN A 429 -9.67 15.28 -19.78
C ASN A 429 -8.59 15.89 -20.70
N VAL A 430 -8.55 17.23 -20.81
CA VAL A 430 -7.55 17.96 -21.61
C VAL A 430 -6.20 17.92 -20.90
N ALA A 431 -6.19 18.11 -19.57
CA ALA A 431 -4.97 18.03 -18.77
C ALA A 431 -4.31 16.65 -18.87
N SER A 432 -5.05 15.55 -18.66
CA SER A 432 -4.53 14.18 -18.79
C SER A 432 -4.04 13.87 -20.21
N SER A 433 -4.73 14.38 -21.24
CA SER A 433 -4.29 14.25 -22.64
C SER A 433 -2.92 14.92 -22.86
N ILE A 434 -2.73 16.14 -22.34
CA ILE A 434 -1.47 16.88 -22.43
C ILE A 434 -0.35 16.19 -21.63
N ILE A 435 -0.64 15.65 -20.43
CA ILE A 435 0.34 14.86 -19.67
C ILE A 435 0.75 13.60 -20.44
N SER A 436 -0.17 12.92 -21.12
CA SER A 436 0.15 11.76 -21.96
C SER A 436 1.14 12.11 -23.09
N ILE A 437 0.99 13.29 -23.69
CA ILE A 437 1.95 13.84 -24.67
C ILE A 437 3.31 14.13 -24.00
N ILE A 438 3.36 14.72 -22.80
CA ILE A 438 4.60 14.99 -22.05
C ILE A 438 5.37 13.70 -21.71
N VAL A 439 4.65 12.66 -21.24
CA VAL A 439 5.22 11.36 -20.86
C VAL A 439 5.76 10.63 -22.10
N SER A 440 4.97 10.52 -23.17
CA SER A 440 5.37 9.82 -24.40
C SER A 440 6.50 10.51 -25.17
N SER A 441 6.53 11.85 -25.19
CA SER A 441 7.52 12.65 -25.92
C SER A 441 8.88 12.79 -25.21
N LYS A 442 9.06 12.17 -24.04
CA LYS A 442 10.28 12.17 -23.20
C LYS A 442 10.76 13.55 -22.73
N VAL A 443 9.85 14.53 -22.58
CA VAL A 443 10.21 15.89 -22.14
C VAL A 443 10.57 15.95 -20.64
N ILE A 444 10.23 14.91 -19.88
CA ILE A 444 10.41 14.83 -18.42
C ILE A 444 11.83 15.16 -17.96
N GLU A 445 12.88 14.63 -18.62
CA GLU A 445 14.27 14.94 -18.25
C GLU A 445 14.60 16.44 -18.39
N SER A 446 14.03 17.11 -19.39
CA SER A 446 14.20 18.55 -19.59
C SER A 446 13.42 19.40 -18.56
N ILE A 447 12.23 18.96 -18.13
CA ILE A 447 11.45 19.61 -17.07
C ILE A 447 12.11 19.39 -15.70
N VAL A 448 12.73 18.23 -15.47
CA VAL A 448 13.55 17.98 -14.28
C VAL A 448 14.73 18.96 -14.20
N GLY A 449 15.35 19.31 -15.33
CA GLY A 449 16.36 20.38 -15.38
C GLY A 449 15.83 21.77 -15.00
N SER A 450 14.52 22.03 -15.09
CA SER A 450 13.91 23.27 -14.59
C SER A 450 13.68 23.29 -13.07
N LEU A 451 13.94 22.19 -12.36
CA LEU A 451 14.07 22.20 -10.89
C LEU A 451 15.36 22.89 -10.42
N GLU A 452 16.34 23.04 -11.31
CA GLU A 452 17.63 23.73 -11.05
C GLU A 452 17.61 25.20 -11.47
N ALA A 453 16.51 25.69 -12.04
CA ALA A 453 16.38 27.07 -12.51
C ALA A 453 16.51 28.08 -11.36
N GLU A 454 17.13 29.24 -11.62
CA GLU A 454 17.32 30.31 -10.62
C GLU A 454 16.00 30.82 -10.03
N TRP A 455 14.94 30.83 -10.85
CA TRP A 455 13.64 31.41 -10.50
C TRP A 455 12.76 30.41 -9.73
N ALA A 456 12.41 30.76 -8.49
CA ALA A 456 11.53 29.95 -7.64
C ALA A 456 10.20 29.55 -8.31
N VAL A 457 9.60 30.48 -9.08
CA VAL A 457 8.32 30.25 -9.78
C VAL A 457 8.46 29.16 -10.86
N GLU A 458 9.60 29.09 -11.55
CA GLU A 458 9.87 28.00 -12.53
C GLU A 458 10.01 26.65 -11.82
N ARG A 459 10.71 26.61 -10.69
CA ARG A 459 10.86 25.38 -9.88
C ARG A 459 9.52 24.87 -9.37
N ILE A 460 8.65 25.77 -8.86
CA ILE A 460 7.28 25.45 -8.43
C ILE A 460 6.43 24.95 -9.62
N ALA A 461 6.58 25.58 -10.79
CA ALA A 461 5.90 25.18 -12.01
C ALA A 461 6.30 23.77 -12.46
N ALA A 462 7.60 23.49 -12.55
CA ALA A 462 8.15 22.18 -12.86
C ALA A 462 7.69 21.12 -11.84
N VAL A 463 7.72 21.41 -10.54
CA VAL A 463 7.19 20.53 -9.46
C VAL A 463 5.74 20.11 -9.74
N GLY A 464 4.84 21.05 -10.05
CA GLY A 464 3.43 20.75 -10.31
C GLY A 464 3.21 19.91 -11.58
N ILE A 465 3.95 20.20 -12.64
CA ILE A 465 3.89 19.43 -13.91
C ILE A 465 4.40 18.01 -13.68
N LEU A 466 5.54 17.85 -13.00
CA LEU A 466 6.11 16.54 -12.67
C LEU A 466 5.23 15.73 -11.71
N ARG A 467 4.55 16.38 -10.76
CA ARG A 467 3.56 15.73 -9.89
C ARG A 467 2.39 15.16 -10.69
N ARG A 468 1.81 15.92 -11.64
CA ARG A 468 0.77 15.42 -12.55
C ARG A 468 1.30 14.27 -13.44
N CYS A 469 2.54 14.35 -13.94
CA CYS A 469 3.17 13.25 -14.69
C CYS A 469 3.30 11.96 -13.87
N ILE A 470 3.62 12.05 -12.57
CA ILE A 470 3.70 10.91 -11.64
C ILE A 470 2.32 10.31 -11.34
N GLN A 471 1.24 11.11 -11.36
CA GLN A 471 -0.13 10.63 -11.17
C GLN A 471 -0.65 9.84 -12.37
N GLU A 472 -0.35 10.28 -13.60
CA GLU A 472 -0.75 9.61 -14.85
C GLU A 472 0.11 8.36 -15.16
N ASP A 473 1.44 8.48 -15.21
CA ASP A 473 2.35 7.32 -15.27
C ASP A 473 3.39 7.35 -14.15
N GLY A 474 3.08 6.63 -13.08
CA GLY A 474 3.95 6.46 -11.92
C GLY A 474 5.34 5.87 -12.21
N LYS A 475 5.59 5.30 -13.42
CA LYS A 475 6.95 4.90 -13.83
C LYS A 475 7.90 6.10 -13.92
N CYS A 476 7.39 7.27 -14.30
CA CYS A 476 8.14 8.52 -14.44
C CYS A 476 8.90 8.90 -13.17
N ARG A 477 8.35 8.54 -12.00
CA ARG A 477 8.94 8.73 -10.66
C ARG A 477 10.39 8.24 -10.57
N ASN A 478 10.73 7.12 -11.23
CA ASN A 478 12.10 6.59 -11.22
C ASN A 478 13.07 7.46 -12.04
N ILE A 479 12.63 8.00 -13.18
CA ILE A 479 13.43 8.90 -14.03
C ILE A 479 13.65 10.24 -13.30
N ILE A 480 12.59 10.76 -12.68
CA ILE A 480 12.62 12.02 -11.91
C ILE A 480 13.59 11.87 -10.72
N ALA A 481 13.49 10.79 -9.95
CA ALA A 481 14.39 10.54 -8.81
C ALA A 481 15.86 10.33 -9.21
N ASP A 482 16.14 9.83 -10.41
CA ASP A 482 17.50 9.57 -10.94
C ASP A 482 18.14 10.80 -11.61
N LYS A 483 17.39 11.91 -11.73
CA LYS A 483 17.81 13.13 -12.45
C LYS A 483 17.61 14.44 -11.67
N ALA A 484 16.72 14.49 -10.68
CA ALA A 484 16.38 15.74 -9.98
C ALA A 484 17.35 16.08 -8.86
N GLN A 485 18.01 17.24 -8.95
CA GLN A 485 18.65 17.88 -7.79
C GLN A 485 17.57 18.48 -6.89
N LEU A 486 17.46 18.02 -5.64
CA LEU A 486 16.35 18.38 -4.75
C LEU A 486 16.65 19.61 -3.87
N ALA A 487 17.92 19.96 -3.65
CA ALA A 487 18.31 21.09 -2.80
C ALA A 487 17.66 22.45 -3.21
N PRO A 488 17.60 22.87 -4.49
CA PRO A 488 16.92 24.11 -4.87
C PRO A 488 15.40 24.08 -4.61
N VAL A 489 14.80 22.89 -4.65
CA VAL A 489 13.37 22.68 -4.33
C VAL A 489 13.14 22.81 -2.81
N LEU A 490 14.05 22.29 -1.98
CA LEU A 490 14.02 22.48 -0.53
C LEU A 490 14.16 23.96 -0.13
N GLU A 491 15.07 24.71 -0.76
CA GLU A 491 15.19 26.17 -0.55
C GLU A 491 13.89 26.91 -0.93
N THR A 492 13.19 26.42 -1.95
CA THR A 492 11.91 27.01 -2.41
C THR A 492 10.77 26.73 -1.43
N PHE A 493 10.72 25.54 -0.82
CA PHE A 493 9.79 25.24 0.27
C PHE A 493 9.97 26.16 1.48
N MET A 494 11.21 26.56 1.78
CA MET A 494 11.50 27.52 2.85
C MET A 494 11.00 28.95 2.54
N ALA A 495 11.09 29.38 1.29
CA ALA A 495 10.78 30.75 0.85
C ALA A 495 9.30 31.00 0.52
N THR A 496 8.58 29.98 0.06
CA THR A 496 7.15 30.05 -0.35
C THR A 496 6.19 30.05 0.84
N SER A 497 4.88 30.17 0.60
CA SER A 497 3.84 30.07 1.63
C SER A 497 2.54 29.46 1.09
N GLY A 498 1.65 28.99 1.97
CA GLY A 498 0.34 28.46 1.56
C GLY A 498 0.42 27.20 0.68
N GLU A 499 -0.39 27.18 -0.38
CA GLU A 499 -0.58 26.02 -1.26
C GLU A 499 0.69 25.59 -2.02
N GLU A 500 1.58 26.53 -2.32
CA GLU A 500 2.87 26.24 -2.98
C GLU A 500 3.76 25.32 -2.14
N ARG A 501 3.72 25.46 -0.80
CA ARG A 501 4.39 24.53 0.10
C ARG A 501 3.78 23.13 0.05
N PHE A 502 2.46 23.03 -0.05
CA PHE A 502 1.78 21.75 -0.16
C PHE A 502 2.15 21.02 -1.45
N GLU A 503 2.16 21.71 -2.60
CA GLU A 503 2.60 21.15 -3.88
C GLU A 503 4.02 20.55 -3.80
N ILE A 504 4.95 21.26 -3.15
CA ILE A 504 6.33 20.76 -2.96
C ILE A 504 6.38 19.55 -2.00
N VAL A 505 5.70 19.60 -0.86
CA VAL A 505 5.68 18.48 0.09
C VAL A 505 4.97 17.25 -0.49
N TYR A 506 3.89 17.44 -1.25
CA TYR A 506 3.18 16.36 -1.92
C TYR A 506 4.01 15.77 -3.07
N PHE A 507 4.75 16.60 -3.83
CA PHE A 507 5.75 16.10 -4.78
C PHE A 507 6.83 15.25 -4.10
N PHE A 508 7.38 15.66 -2.96
CA PHE A 508 8.33 14.83 -2.21
C PHE A 508 7.69 13.53 -1.69
N TYR A 509 6.48 13.58 -1.14
CA TYR A 509 5.74 12.39 -0.68
C TYR A 509 5.44 11.41 -1.81
N GLU A 510 5.14 11.90 -3.02
CA GLU A 510 5.04 11.05 -4.20
C GLU A 510 6.40 10.51 -4.66
N LEU A 511 7.44 11.36 -4.71
CA LEU A 511 8.77 10.97 -5.16
C LEU A 511 9.36 9.82 -4.31
N VAL A 512 9.01 9.75 -3.01
CA VAL A 512 9.44 8.66 -2.12
C VAL A 512 8.59 7.37 -2.20
N LYS A 513 7.79 7.18 -3.26
CA LYS A 513 7.09 5.90 -3.54
C LYS A 513 7.82 5.05 -4.59
N LEU A 514 9.11 4.78 -4.36
CA LEU A 514 9.99 4.08 -5.30
C LEU A 514 10.01 2.55 -5.05
N HIS A 515 10.11 1.77 -6.13
CA HIS A 515 10.13 0.30 -6.08
C HIS A 515 11.38 -0.26 -5.38
N ARG A 516 12.54 0.38 -5.56
CA ARG A 516 13.81 0.01 -4.91
C ARG A 516 13.95 0.70 -3.56
N ARG A 517 14.08 -0.08 -2.47
CA ARG A 517 14.19 0.44 -1.10
C ARG A 517 15.51 1.17 -0.88
N THR A 518 16.63 0.65 -1.40
CA THR A 518 17.93 1.31 -1.18
C THR A 518 18.00 2.69 -1.84
N PHE A 519 17.41 2.81 -3.03
CA PHE A 519 17.32 4.09 -3.76
C PHE A 519 16.34 5.05 -3.08
N ASN A 520 15.22 4.54 -2.55
CA ASN A 520 14.32 5.34 -1.73
C ASN A 520 14.99 5.93 -0.49
N GLU A 521 15.85 5.16 0.19
CA GLU A 521 16.62 5.64 1.32
C GLU A 521 17.66 6.69 0.92
N GLN A 522 18.24 6.62 -0.29
CA GLN A 522 19.10 7.68 -0.81
C GLN A 522 18.31 8.99 -1.00
N VAL A 523 17.15 8.95 -1.66
CA VAL A 523 16.28 10.14 -1.85
C VAL A 523 15.80 10.72 -0.51
N LEU A 524 15.43 9.87 0.46
CA LEU A 524 15.03 10.32 1.80
C LEU A 524 16.20 10.98 2.59
N ASN A 525 17.44 10.48 2.46
CA ASN A 525 18.60 11.15 3.07
C ASN A 525 18.89 12.50 2.39
N ILE A 526 18.78 12.60 1.05
CA ILE A 526 18.90 13.86 0.30
C ILE A 526 17.91 14.91 0.83
N ILE A 527 16.62 14.55 0.96
CA ILE A 527 15.56 15.43 1.47
C ILE A 527 15.85 15.89 2.92
N ARG A 528 16.49 15.04 3.74
CA ARG A 528 16.86 15.37 5.13
C ARG A 528 18.09 16.29 5.22
N ASP A 529 19.13 16.04 4.42
CA ASP A 529 20.49 16.53 4.67
C ASP A 529 20.96 17.64 3.71
N GLU A 530 20.43 17.75 2.49
CA GLU A 530 20.89 18.75 1.51
C GLU A 530 20.22 20.13 1.63
N GLY A 531 19.25 20.28 2.53
CA GLY A 531 18.58 21.56 2.79
C GLY A 531 19.48 22.55 3.54
N ALA A 532 19.50 23.82 3.11
CA ALA A 532 20.18 24.92 3.80
C ALA A 532 19.69 25.15 5.25
N PHE A 533 18.52 24.62 5.59
CA PHE A 533 17.93 24.56 6.93
C PHE A 533 17.37 23.16 7.20
N SER A 534 17.13 22.81 8.47
CA SER A 534 16.60 21.49 8.86
C SER A 534 15.21 21.22 8.29
N THR A 535 15.12 20.45 7.21
CA THR A 535 13.86 20.09 6.52
C THR A 535 12.83 19.50 7.49
N MET A 536 13.25 18.67 8.43
CA MET A 536 12.36 18.05 9.44
C MET A 536 11.72 19.09 10.37
N HIS A 537 12.45 20.14 10.75
CA HIS A 537 11.89 21.20 11.59
C HIS A 537 10.93 22.09 10.81
N SER A 538 11.26 22.40 9.56
CA SER A 538 10.40 23.15 8.65
C SER A 538 9.10 22.42 8.31
N LEU A 539 9.16 21.08 8.13
CA LEU A 539 7.99 20.22 7.98
C LEU A 539 7.14 20.17 9.26
N LEU A 540 7.74 20.14 10.46
CA LEU A 540 7.02 20.20 11.73
C LEU A 540 6.27 21.53 11.91
N VAL A 541 6.94 22.67 11.65
CA VAL A 541 6.30 23.99 11.71
C VAL A 541 5.20 24.14 10.65
N TYR A 542 5.37 23.52 9.48
CA TYR A 542 4.31 23.49 8.47
C TYR A 542 3.15 22.58 8.88
N LEU A 543 3.39 21.40 9.46
CA LEU A 543 2.36 20.47 9.96
C LEU A 543 1.41 21.17 10.94
N GLN A 544 1.95 21.98 11.86
CA GLN A 544 1.20 22.78 12.84
C GLN A 544 0.36 23.92 12.23
N THR A 545 0.46 24.15 10.92
CA THR A 545 -0.27 25.19 10.17
C THR A 545 -0.94 24.66 8.89
N ALA A 546 -0.90 23.34 8.65
CA ALA A 546 -1.45 22.71 7.46
C ALA A 546 -2.96 22.51 7.54
N LEU A 547 -3.63 22.38 6.39
CA LEU A 547 -5.05 22.04 6.34
C LEU A 547 -5.26 20.55 6.66
N GLN A 548 -6.46 20.19 7.16
CA GLN A 548 -6.75 18.85 7.67
C GLN A 548 -6.46 17.73 6.65
N ASP A 549 -6.74 17.95 5.36
CA ASP A 549 -6.47 16.98 4.28
C ASP A 549 -4.98 16.94 3.84
N GLN A 550 -4.20 17.96 4.19
CA GLN A 550 -2.75 18.04 3.95
C GLN A 550 -1.95 17.33 5.06
N CYS A 551 -2.44 17.39 6.30
CA CYS A 551 -1.79 16.85 7.50
C CYS A 551 -1.29 15.40 7.36
N PRO A 552 -2.06 14.43 6.82
CA PRO A 552 -1.60 13.05 6.64
C PRO A 552 -0.32 12.93 5.79
N ILE A 553 -0.23 13.71 4.71
CA ILE A 553 0.88 13.68 3.76
C ILE A 553 2.13 14.31 4.38
N VAL A 554 1.98 15.44 5.07
CA VAL A 554 3.08 16.13 5.76
C VAL A 554 3.62 15.27 6.91
N ALA A 555 2.74 14.69 7.74
CA ALA A 555 3.12 13.78 8.83
C ALA A 555 3.77 12.49 8.30
N GLY A 556 3.22 11.92 7.23
CA GLY A 556 3.76 10.73 6.56
C GLY A 556 5.18 10.92 6.02
N LEU A 557 5.50 12.09 5.46
CA LEU A 557 6.86 12.41 5.03
C LEU A 557 7.79 12.66 6.24
N LEU A 558 7.36 13.45 7.23
CA LEU A 558 8.14 13.77 8.42
C LEU A 558 8.57 12.51 9.20
N LEU A 559 7.65 11.55 9.36
CA LEU A 559 7.92 10.28 10.03
C LEU A 559 8.92 9.40 9.26
N GLN A 560 8.90 9.43 7.92
CA GLN A 560 9.90 8.70 7.13
C GLN A 560 11.31 9.30 7.28
N LEU A 561 11.44 10.62 7.40
CA LEU A 561 12.73 11.29 7.55
C LEU A 561 13.36 11.04 8.95
N ASP A 562 12.55 11.02 10.01
CA ASP A 562 13.00 10.67 11.38
C ASP A 562 13.55 9.24 11.45
N LEU A 563 12.86 8.28 10.83
CA LEU A 563 13.16 6.84 10.93
C LEU A 563 14.32 6.33 10.05
N LEU A 564 14.96 7.24 9.30
CA LEU A 564 16.29 7.01 8.73
C LEU A 564 17.34 6.78 9.84
N VAL A 565 17.19 7.46 10.99
CA VAL A 565 18.06 7.31 12.18
C VAL A 565 17.54 6.19 13.09
N GLU A 566 18.39 5.60 13.94
CA GLU A 566 17.95 4.59 14.90
C GLU A 566 16.86 5.15 15.86
N PRO A 567 15.68 4.52 15.99
CA PRO A 567 14.57 5.05 16.79
C PRO A 567 14.76 4.96 18.31
N ARG A 568 16.00 4.77 18.80
CA ARG A 568 16.37 4.53 20.21
C ARG A 568 16.21 5.74 21.14
N LYS A 569 15.70 6.86 20.65
CA LYS A 569 15.37 8.07 21.42
C LYS A 569 13.97 8.54 21.03
N MET A 570 13.27 9.11 22.02
CA MET A 570 12.04 9.89 21.84
C MET A 570 12.32 11.08 20.93
N SER A 571 11.42 11.38 19.99
CA SER A 571 11.64 12.41 18.97
C SER A 571 10.35 13.19 18.72
N ILE A 572 10.39 14.51 18.94
CA ILE A 572 9.19 15.38 18.81
C ILE A 572 8.57 15.25 17.40
N TYR A 573 9.41 15.10 16.36
CA TYR A 573 8.97 14.88 14.98
C TYR A 573 8.14 13.59 14.78
N ARG A 574 8.43 12.56 15.59
CA ARG A 574 7.77 11.26 15.52
C ARG A 574 6.46 11.26 16.28
N GLU A 575 6.46 11.74 17.52
CA GLU A 575 5.25 11.78 18.34
C GLU A 575 4.18 12.62 17.62
N GLU A 576 4.49 13.88 17.26
CA GLU A 576 3.56 14.80 16.59
C GLU A 576 3.03 14.23 15.25
N ALA A 577 3.87 13.55 14.46
CA ALA A 577 3.45 12.95 13.19
C ALA A 577 2.49 11.77 13.40
N ILE A 578 2.72 10.92 14.40
CA ILE A 578 1.83 9.79 14.69
C ILE A 578 0.53 10.27 15.36
N ASP A 579 0.61 11.22 16.29
CA ASP A 579 -0.54 11.87 16.90
C ASP A 579 -1.42 12.58 15.86
N THR A 580 -0.81 13.25 14.88
CA THR A 580 -1.54 13.87 13.77
C THR A 580 -2.23 12.82 12.90
N LEU A 581 -1.56 11.71 12.56
CA LEU A 581 -2.19 10.61 11.80
C LEU A 581 -3.34 9.96 12.58
N ILE A 582 -3.18 9.74 13.89
CA ILE A 582 -4.23 9.21 14.77
C ILE A 582 -5.41 10.20 14.86
N SER A 583 -5.15 11.49 15.00
CA SER A 583 -6.17 12.55 15.00
C SER A 583 -6.94 12.58 13.68
N CYS A 584 -6.24 12.52 12.54
CA CYS A 584 -6.87 12.47 11.21
C CYS A 584 -7.73 11.22 11.02
N LEU A 585 -7.33 10.05 11.54
CA LEU A 585 -8.13 8.82 11.49
C LEU A 585 -9.40 8.89 12.33
N ARG A 586 -9.34 9.48 13.54
CA ARG A 586 -10.49 9.58 14.45
C ARG A 586 -11.49 10.67 14.03
N ASN A 587 -11.05 11.67 13.27
CA ASN A 587 -11.90 12.80 12.86
C ASN A 587 -12.86 12.44 11.72
N SER A 588 -14.09 12.04 12.08
CA SER A 588 -15.16 11.69 11.15
C SER A 588 -15.79 12.87 10.39
N GLU A 589 -15.42 14.12 10.71
CA GLU A 589 -15.89 15.30 9.98
C GLU A 589 -15.17 15.48 8.63
N PHE A 590 -13.99 14.87 8.45
CA PHE A 590 -13.15 15.00 7.26
C PHE A 590 -12.80 13.62 6.65
N PRO A 591 -13.73 12.96 5.92
CA PRO A 591 -13.51 11.62 5.35
C PRO A 591 -12.29 11.52 4.42
N ALA A 592 -11.95 12.59 3.69
CA ALA A 592 -10.77 12.64 2.84
C ALA A 592 -9.48 12.53 3.68
N ALA A 593 -9.33 13.34 4.73
CA ALA A 593 -8.24 13.21 5.70
C ALA A 593 -8.19 11.82 6.39
N GLN A 594 -9.34 11.21 6.72
CA GLN A 594 -9.37 9.84 7.28
C GLN A 594 -8.77 8.82 6.31
N ILE A 595 -9.21 8.84 5.04
CA ILE A 595 -8.73 7.94 3.98
C ILE A 595 -7.24 8.18 3.73
N ALA A 596 -6.82 9.43 3.56
CA ALA A 596 -5.42 9.81 3.35
C ALA A 596 -4.51 9.37 4.52
N ALA A 597 -4.99 9.43 5.77
CA ALA A 597 -4.24 8.93 6.93
C ALA A 597 -4.10 7.40 6.92
N ALA A 598 -5.17 6.68 6.62
CA ALA A 598 -5.15 5.22 6.50
C ALA A 598 -4.23 4.75 5.35
N GLU A 599 -4.35 5.36 4.17
CA GLU A 599 -3.48 5.09 3.03
C GLU A 599 -2.02 5.45 3.30
N THR A 600 -1.76 6.56 4.00
CA THR A 600 -0.41 6.93 4.44
C THR A 600 0.19 5.82 5.30
N ILE A 601 -0.54 5.31 6.30
CA ILE A 601 -0.06 4.21 7.15
C ILE A 601 0.22 2.93 6.34
N VAL A 602 -0.63 2.58 5.38
CA VAL A 602 -0.37 1.47 4.46
C VAL A 602 0.91 1.71 3.65
N SER A 603 1.12 2.93 3.15
CA SER A 603 2.33 3.30 2.39
C SER A 603 3.62 3.28 3.22
N LEU A 604 3.54 3.54 4.54
CA LEU A 604 4.71 3.57 5.44
C LEU A 604 5.43 2.22 5.54
N GLN A 605 4.80 1.09 5.16
CA GLN A 605 5.49 -0.19 4.97
C GLN A 605 6.68 -0.10 3.99
N GLY A 606 6.69 0.88 3.08
CA GLY A 606 7.85 1.20 2.24
C GLY A 606 8.12 0.20 1.11
N ARG A 607 7.11 -0.57 0.70
CA ARG A 607 7.15 -1.53 -0.43
C ARG A 607 6.18 -1.06 -1.52
N PHE A 608 6.68 -0.75 -2.72
CA PHE A 608 5.88 -0.15 -3.80
C PHE A 608 6.05 -0.87 -5.15
N THR A 609 5.04 -0.81 -6.00
CA THR A 609 5.14 -1.20 -7.42
C THR A 609 6.07 -0.25 -8.19
N GLY A 610 6.45 -0.62 -9.42
CA GLY A 610 7.10 0.28 -10.37
C GLY A 610 6.30 1.56 -10.70
N SER A 611 5.00 1.59 -10.38
CA SER A 611 4.10 2.74 -10.48
C SER A 611 3.84 3.47 -9.15
N GLY A 612 4.42 3.03 -8.04
CA GLY A 612 4.27 3.66 -6.71
C GLY A 612 3.03 3.28 -5.91
N LYS A 613 2.24 2.28 -6.35
CA LYS A 613 1.13 1.73 -5.56
C LYS A 613 1.69 0.84 -4.42
N PRO A 614 1.14 0.89 -3.19
CA PRO A 614 1.67 0.11 -2.07
C PRO A 614 1.43 -1.40 -2.25
N LEU A 615 2.47 -2.20 -2.01
CA LEU A 615 2.43 -3.66 -2.15
C LEU A 615 1.95 -4.40 -0.90
N THR A 616 1.46 -3.68 0.12
CA THR A 616 1.13 -4.21 1.45
C THR A 616 0.12 -5.36 1.41
N ARG A 617 -1.04 -5.18 0.76
CA ARG A 617 -2.05 -6.25 0.62
C ARG A 617 -1.47 -7.46 -0.14
N PRO A 618 -0.88 -7.33 -1.36
CA PRO A 618 -0.21 -8.43 -2.04
C PRO A 618 0.87 -9.15 -1.23
N PHE A 619 1.67 -8.43 -0.43
CA PHE A 619 2.77 -9.01 0.34
C PHE A 619 2.28 -9.74 1.61
N LEU A 620 1.20 -9.27 2.24
CA LEU A 620 0.50 -10.02 3.29
C LEU A 620 -0.14 -11.30 2.73
N LEU A 621 -0.72 -11.25 1.53
CA LEU A 621 -1.25 -12.44 0.84
C LEU A 621 -0.15 -13.46 0.49
N LYS A 622 1.04 -13.00 0.05
CA LYS A 622 2.26 -13.83 -0.08
C LYS A 622 2.59 -14.52 1.25
N ARG A 623 2.64 -13.77 2.36
CA ARG A 623 2.91 -14.30 3.72
C ARG A 623 1.84 -15.27 4.24
N ALA A 624 0.60 -15.20 3.73
CA ALA A 624 -0.50 -16.11 4.07
C ALA A 624 -0.66 -17.30 3.09
N GLY A 625 0.24 -17.44 2.11
CA GLY A 625 0.28 -18.56 1.15
C GLY A 625 -0.53 -18.37 -0.13
N LEU A 626 -1.20 -17.23 -0.33
CA LEU A 626 -1.96 -16.91 -1.55
C LEU A 626 -1.08 -16.22 -2.60
N GLU A 627 -0.06 -16.94 -3.09
CA GLU A 627 0.92 -16.38 -4.02
C GLU A 627 0.38 -16.00 -5.41
N LYS A 628 -0.83 -16.41 -5.81
CA LYS A 628 -1.32 -16.28 -7.20
C LYS A 628 -1.29 -14.82 -7.68
N ASN A 629 -1.83 -13.89 -6.88
CA ASN A 629 -1.90 -12.47 -7.26
C ASN A 629 -0.54 -11.79 -7.20
N TYR A 630 0.25 -12.08 -6.16
CA TYR A 630 1.62 -11.57 -6.03
C TYR A 630 2.49 -12.02 -7.22
N ARG A 631 2.44 -13.30 -7.62
CA ARG A 631 3.19 -13.80 -8.78
C ARG A 631 2.68 -13.21 -10.11
N ASN A 632 1.40 -12.88 -10.24
CA ASN A 632 0.89 -12.16 -11.40
C ASN A 632 1.41 -10.73 -11.46
N LEU A 633 1.34 -9.97 -10.36
CA LEU A 633 1.91 -8.63 -10.23
C LEU A 633 3.42 -8.61 -10.55
N MET A 634 4.21 -9.45 -9.87
CA MET A 634 5.66 -9.52 -10.09
C MET A 634 6.01 -9.94 -11.52
N ARG A 635 5.20 -10.79 -12.20
CA ARG A 635 5.40 -11.12 -13.62
C ARG A 635 5.21 -9.91 -14.53
N MET A 636 4.20 -9.08 -14.28
CA MET A 636 4.00 -7.85 -15.07
C MET A 636 5.13 -6.84 -14.86
N GLU A 637 5.73 -6.77 -13.66
CA GLU A 637 6.90 -5.93 -13.40
C GLU A 637 8.22 -6.52 -13.95
N GLN A 638 8.36 -7.84 -13.98
CA GLN A 638 9.53 -8.54 -14.51
C GLN A 638 9.59 -8.54 -16.05
N LEU A 639 8.45 -8.47 -16.74
CA LEU A 639 8.38 -8.39 -18.22
C LEU A 639 9.03 -7.12 -18.82
N HIS A 640 9.54 -6.19 -18.00
CA HIS A 640 10.28 -5.00 -18.45
C HIS A 640 11.70 -4.88 -17.84
N ASN A 641 12.16 -5.86 -17.05
CA ASN A 641 13.47 -5.81 -16.38
C ASN A 641 14.37 -7.00 -16.76
N ASN A 642 15.63 -6.71 -17.08
CA ASN A 642 16.59 -7.71 -17.56
C ASN A 642 16.88 -8.80 -16.50
N PRO A 643 16.88 -10.11 -16.84
CA PRO A 643 16.91 -11.21 -15.88
C PRO A 643 18.25 -11.46 -15.15
N GLY A 644 19.20 -10.53 -15.22
CA GLY A 644 20.59 -10.70 -14.75
C GLY A 644 20.88 -10.28 -13.30
N LYS A 645 19.87 -10.03 -12.45
CA LYS A 645 20.01 -9.34 -11.15
C LYS A 645 19.41 -10.09 -9.94
N PHE A 646 19.70 -11.38 -9.81
CA PHE A 646 19.23 -12.17 -8.66
C PHE A 646 19.81 -11.73 -7.30
N GLU A 647 21.06 -11.22 -7.25
CA GLU A 647 21.67 -10.76 -6.00
C GLU A 647 21.05 -9.46 -5.47
N ASP A 648 20.74 -8.50 -6.36
CA ASP A 648 20.06 -7.24 -6.01
C ASP A 648 18.73 -7.50 -5.29
N ILE A 649 17.92 -8.43 -5.80
CA ILE A 649 16.59 -8.74 -5.24
C ILE A 649 16.71 -9.18 -3.76
N SER A 650 17.72 -9.97 -3.41
CA SER A 650 17.95 -10.39 -2.02
C SER A 650 18.38 -9.22 -1.12
N GLN A 651 19.09 -8.22 -1.65
CA GLN A 651 19.48 -7.04 -0.89
C GLN A 651 18.30 -6.08 -0.69
N GLU A 652 17.51 -5.84 -1.74
CA GLU A 652 16.29 -5.01 -1.67
C GLU A 652 15.23 -5.62 -0.74
N GLU A 653 14.99 -6.95 -0.79
CA GLU A 653 14.06 -7.60 0.14
C GLU A 653 14.52 -7.45 1.61
N LYS A 654 15.83 -7.58 1.89
CA LYS A 654 16.42 -7.38 3.24
C LYS A 654 16.30 -5.93 3.72
N ALA A 655 16.54 -4.96 2.85
CA ALA A 655 16.41 -3.54 3.18
C ALA A 655 14.94 -3.19 3.51
N ALA A 656 14.01 -3.64 2.68
CA ALA A 656 12.58 -3.41 2.90
C ALA A 656 12.05 -4.12 4.16
N ASP A 657 12.54 -5.32 4.47
CA ASP A 657 12.25 -6.03 5.72
C ASP A 657 12.81 -5.30 6.96
N ALA A 658 14.00 -4.69 6.86
CA ALA A 658 14.59 -3.92 7.94
C ALA A 658 13.82 -2.61 8.18
N TRP A 659 13.40 -1.94 7.11
CA TRP A 659 12.52 -0.78 7.16
C TRP A 659 11.16 -1.12 7.78
N GLU A 660 10.50 -2.17 7.28
CA GLU A 660 9.19 -2.62 7.77
C GLU A 660 9.22 -2.92 9.28
N ARG A 661 10.29 -3.56 9.78
CA ARG A 661 10.47 -3.79 11.23
C ARG A 661 10.66 -2.49 12.03
N LYS A 662 11.44 -1.51 11.54
CA LYS A 662 11.59 -0.20 12.20
C LYS A 662 10.26 0.53 12.30
N MET A 663 9.55 0.64 11.17
CA MET A 663 8.30 1.38 11.05
C MET A 663 7.19 0.74 11.89
N ALA A 664 6.97 -0.57 11.75
CA ALA A 664 5.93 -1.26 12.49
C ALA A 664 6.18 -1.25 14.01
N PHE A 665 7.44 -1.33 14.47
CA PHE A 665 7.77 -1.16 15.89
C PHE A 665 7.36 0.22 16.41
N VAL A 666 7.71 1.29 15.67
CA VAL A 666 7.37 2.66 16.06
C VAL A 666 5.86 2.90 16.06
N LEU A 667 5.17 2.59 14.95
CA LEU A 667 3.72 2.78 14.83
C LEU A 667 2.92 1.98 15.88
N ALA A 668 3.37 0.77 16.23
CA ALA A 668 2.68 -0.05 17.23
C ALA A 668 3.01 0.32 18.69
N SER A 669 4.18 0.92 18.96
CA SER A 669 4.62 1.29 20.32
C SER A 669 4.18 2.69 20.77
N HIS A 670 3.80 3.56 19.83
CA HIS A 670 3.30 4.90 20.10
C HIS A 670 2.12 4.90 21.09
N GLU A 671 2.27 5.64 22.18
CA GLU A 671 1.35 5.68 23.34
C GLU A 671 0.75 4.32 23.74
N PHE A 672 1.58 3.26 23.78
CA PHE A 672 1.16 1.88 24.11
C PHE A 672 0.11 1.27 23.15
N GLY A 673 0.00 1.81 21.93
CA GLY A 673 -0.79 1.23 20.84
C GLY A 673 -2.11 1.94 20.53
N LEU A 674 -2.25 3.24 20.85
CA LEU A 674 -3.45 4.03 20.50
C LEU A 674 -3.82 4.02 19.01
N LEU A 675 -2.85 3.70 18.13
CA LEU A 675 -3.09 3.48 16.71
C LEU A 675 -4.03 2.29 16.44
N PHE A 676 -3.98 1.22 17.24
CA PHE A 676 -4.88 0.07 17.10
C PHE A 676 -6.33 0.42 17.46
N GLU A 677 -6.54 1.35 18.39
CA GLU A 677 -7.87 1.89 18.71
C GLU A 677 -8.42 2.70 17.52
N ALA A 678 -7.63 3.64 16.97
CA ALA A 678 -8.03 4.45 15.81
C ALA A 678 -8.31 3.60 14.56
N LEU A 679 -7.46 2.59 14.28
CA LEU A 679 -7.71 1.62 13.21
C LEU A 679 -8.99 0.80 13.46
N SER A 680 -9.31 0.48 14.73
CA SER A 680 -10.59 -0.18 15.08
C SER A 680 -11.81 0.72 14.85
N GLU A 681 -11.66 2.05 14.83
CA GLU A 681 -12.74 2.98 14.49
C GLU A 681 -12.91 3.11 12.99
N GLY A 682 -11.81 3.22 12.23
CA GLY A 682 -11.84 3.17 10.77
C GLY A 682 -12.46 1.86 10.22
N LEU A 683 -12.21 0.72 10.88
CA LEU A 683 -12.85 -0.57 10.59
C LEU A 683 -14.37 -0.61 10.83
N LYS A 684 -14.95 0.36 11.54
CA LYS A 684 -16.40 0.51 11.75
C LYS A 684 -17.03 1.49 10.75
N SER A 685 -16.23 2.12 9.89
CA SER A 685 -16.71 3.13 8.93
C SER A 685 -17.59 2.52 7.84
N ARG A 686 -18.46 3.36 7.26
CA ARG A 686 -19.26 3.03 6.07
C ARG A 686 -18.48 3.21 4.76
N SER A 687 -17.34 3.92 4.78
CA SER A 687 -16.47 4.00 3.61
C SER A 687 -15.71 2.68 3.43
N ALA A 688 -15.93 2.03 2.28
CA ALA A 688 -15.24 0.80 1.91
C ALA A 688 -13.72 1.01 1.75
N GLU A 689 -13.32 2.20 1.26
CA GLU A 689 -11.91 2.58 1.09
C GLU A 689 -11.22 2.72 2.44
N LEU A 690 -11.80 3.49 3.37
CA LEU A 690 -11.27 3.66 4.73
C LEU A 690 -11.23 2.33 5.48
N CYS A 691 -12.28 1.53 5.40
CA CYS A 691 -12.35 0.22 6.04
C CYS A 691 -11.27 -0.74 5.47
N SER A 692 -11.10 -0.77 4.14
CA SER A 692 -10.07 -1.58 3.47
C SER A 692 -8.64 -1.14 3.83
N ALA A 693 -8.35 0.17 3.81
CA ALA A 693 -7.05 0.70 4.19
C ALA A 693 -6.73 0.42 5.67
N CYS A 694 -7.68 0.66 6.58
CA CYS A 694 -7.53 0.33 8.00
C CYS A 694 -7.41 -1.17 8.25
N PHE A 695 -8.11 -2.02 7.49
CA PHE A 695 -7.97 -3.49 7.58
C PHE A 695 -6.58 -3.97 7.14
N VAL A 696 -6.04 -3.44 6.05
CA VAL A 696 -4.69 -3.77 5.56
C VAL A 696 -3.63 -3.27 6.54
N ALA A 697 -3.75 -2.05 7.05
CA ALA A 697 -2.85 -1.48 8.07
C ALA A 697 -2.91 -2.27 9.40
N ALA A 698 -4.11 -2.61 9.89
CA ALA A 698 -4.28 -3.40 11.10
C ALA A 698 -3.71 -4.83 10.94
N THR A 699 -3.98 -5.49 9.81
CA THR A 699 -3.43 -6.83 9.50
C THR A 699 -1.90 -6.78 9.43
N TRP A 700 -1.34 -5.75 8.80
CA TRP A 700 0.10 -5.55 8.73
C TRP A 700 0.73 -5.41 10.11
N LEU A 701 0.27 -4.44 10.91
CA LEU A 701 0.86 -4.16 12.23
C LEU A 701 0.69 -5.36 13.17
N VAL A 702 -0.49 -5.99 13.22
CA VAL A 702 -0.74 -7.19 14.04
C VAL A 702 0.08 -8.39 13.59
N HIS A 703 0.33 -8.57 12.28
CA HIS A 703 1.29 -9.57 11.83
C HIS A 703 2.71 -9.27 12.33
N MET A 704 3.16 -8.02 12.21
CA MET A 704 4.48 -7.59 12.66
C MET A 704 4.68 -7.69 14.18
N LEU A 705 3.60 -7.64 14.98
CA LEU A 705 3.67 -7.92 16.43
C LEU A 705 4.23 -9.31 16.76
N SER A 706 4.13 -10.29 15.85
CA SER A 706 4.75 -11.61 16.03
C SER A 706 6.27 -11.62 15.80
N VAL A 707 6.80 -10.63 15.08
CA VAL A 707 8.20 -10.52 14.64
C VAL A 707 9.03 -9.59 15.55
N ILE A 708 8.41 -8.53 16.08
CA ILE A 708 9.07 -7.61 17.02
C ILE A 708 9.13 -8.20 18.44
N PRO A 709 10.08 -7.78 19.30
CA PRO A 709 10.15 -8.24 20.69
C PRO A 709 8.88 -7.86 21.48
N ASP A 710 8.46 -8.75 22.38
CA ASP A 710 7.27 -8.50 23.19
C ASP A 710 7.51 -7.38 24.21
N THR A 711 6.51 -6.52 24.31
CA THR A 711 6.46 -5.28 25.09
C THR A 711 5.08 -5.07 25.73
N GLY A 712 4.18 -6.05 25.62
CA GLY A 712 2.79 -5.97 26.10
C GLY A 712 1.79 -5.40 25.08
N ILE A 713 2.27 -4.76 24.01
CA ILE A 713 1.45 -4.17 22.92
C ILE A 713 0.47 -5.19 22.30
N ARG A 714 0.84 -6.48 22.29
CA ARG A 714 -0.02 -7.59 21.82
C ARG A 714 -1.37 -7.64 22.54
N GLY A 715 -1.41 -7.30 23.84
CA GLY A 715 -2.65 -7.20 24.61
C GLY A 715 -3.54 -6.06 24.14
N ALA A 716 -2.99 -4.86 23.93
CA ALA A 716 -3.73 -3.71 23.41
C ALA A 716 -4.32 -4.01 22.02
N ALA A 717 -3.50 -4.53 21.10
CA ALA A 717 -3.94 -4.92 19.77
C ALA A 717 -5.02 -6.03 19.79
N ARG A 718 -4.93 -7.01 20.70
CA ARG A 718 -5.98 -8.02 20.92
C ARG A 718 -7.30 -7.38 21.33
N VAL A 719 -7.29 -6.52 22.35
CA VAL A 719 -8.50 -5.87 22.88
C VAL A 719 -9.19 -5.01 21.80
N CYS A 720 -8.43 -4.26 21.02
CA CYS A 720 -9.00 -3.40 19.96
C CYS A 720 -9.48 -4.18 18.72
N LEU A 721 -8.74 -5.21 18.27
CA LEU A 721 -8.91 -5.74 16.91
C LEU A 721 -9.37 -7.21 16.81
N LEU A 722 -9.20 -8.05 17.84
CA LEU A 722 -9.51 -9.49 17.73
C LEU A 722 -10.96 -9.75 17.26
N LYS A 723 -11.93 -9.06 17.86
CA LYS A 723 -13.36 -9.17 17.50
C LYS A 723 -13.64 -8.70 16.07
N HIS A 724 -12.93 -7.69 15.58
CA HIS A 724 -13.08 -7.19 14.21
C HIS A 724 -12.55 -8.21 13.19
N PHE A 725 -11.37 -8.81 13.41
CA PHE A 725 -10.85 -9.87 12.54
C PHE A 725 -11.74 -11.12 12.52
N ILE A 726 -12.31 -11.54 13.66
CA ILE A 726 -13.26 -12.66 13.71
C ILE A 726 -14.56 -12.32 12.94
N SER A 727 -15.05 -11.09 13.05
CA SER A 727 -16.23 -10.62 12.30
C SER A 727 -15.98 -10.61 10.79
N ILE A 728 -14.86 -10.05 10.33
CA ILE A 728 -14.49 -10.02 8.91
C ILE A 728 -14.28 -11.44 8.39
N PHE A 729 -13.60 -12.31 9.14
CA PHE A 729 -13.42 -13.71 8.77
C PHE A 729 -14.74 -14.48 8.57
N LYS A 730 -15.77 -14.15 9.36
CA LYS A 730 -17.11 -14.77 9.29
C LYS A 730 -18.01 -14.17 8.20
N THR A 731 -17.79 -12.91 7.79
CA THR A 731 -18.70 -12.16 6.91
C THR A 731 -18.16 -11.91 5.49
N ALA A 732 -16.84 -11.87 5.31
CA ALA A 732 -16.22 -11.64 4.01
C ALA A 732 -16.51 -12.80 3.04
N LYS A 733 -17.00 -12.46 1.84
CA LYS A 733 -17.17 -13.40 0.73
C LYS A 733 -15.84 -13.68 0.00
N ASP A 734 -14.90 -12.75 0.07
CA ASP A 734 -13.59 -12.85 -0.54
C ASP A 734 -12.67 -13.79 0.26
N ILE A 735 -11.99 -14.68 -0.45
CA ILE A 735 -10.99 -15.60 0.10
C ILE A 735 -9.75 -14.82 0.56
N GLU A 736 -9.40 -13.71 -0.07
CA GLU A 736 -8.25 -12.88 0.35
C GLU A 736 -8.51 -12.22 1.71
N ASP A 737 -9.64 -11.53 1.90
CA ASP A 737 -9.98 -10.89 3.18
C ASP A 737 -10.13 -11.89 4.33
N ARG A 738 -10.72 -13.06 4.07
CA ARG A 738 -10.74 -14.15 5.05
C ARG A 738 -9.33 -14.63 5.39
N THR A 739 -8.44 -14.74 4.40
CA THR A 739 -7.07 -15.22 4.59
C THR A 739 -6.15 -14.18 5.25
N LEU A 740 -6.37 -12.88 5.00
CA LEU A 740 -5.71 -11.77 5.68
C LEU A 740 -6.15 -11.69 7.14
N SER A 741 -7.45 -11.85 7.41
CA SER A 741 -7.97 -11.98 8.78
C SER A 741 -7.28 -13.15 9.49
N LEU A 742 -7.13 -14.29 8.82
CA LEU A 742 -6.39 -15.46 9.33
C LEU A 742 -4.94 -15.18 9.69
N LEU A 743 -4.24 -14.36 8.88
CA LEU A 743 -2.85 -13.94 9.14
C LEU A 743 -2.74 -13.08 10.41
N ALA A 744 -3.71 -12.21 10.66
CA ALA A 744 -3.79 -11.43 11.90
C ALA A 744 -4.15 -12.33 13.11
N LEU A 745 -5.12 -13.25 12.95
CA LEU A 745 -5.50 -14.20 14.01
C LEU A 745 -4.33 -15.11 14.42
N LYS A 746 -3.42 -15.47 13.48
CA LYS A 746 -2.20 -16.24 13.78
C LYS A 746 -1.34 -15.59 14.88
N SER A 747 -1.22 -14.26 14.88
CA SER A 747 -0.44 -13.55 15.90
C SER A 747 -1.01 -13.71 17.32
N PHE A 748 -2.33 -13.92 17.46
CA PHE A 748 -2.99 -14.09 18.77
C PHE A 748 -3.03 -15.54 19.24
N ILE A 749 -2.83 -16.53 18.36
CA ILE A 749 -2.77 -17.97 18.74
C ILE A 749 -1.51 -18.28 19.58
N HIS A 750 -0.43 -17.53 19.37
CA HIS A 750 0.84 -17.70 20.12
C HIS A 750 0.87 -16.94 21.46
N ASP A 751 -0.17 -16.19 21.80
CA ASP A 751 -0.39 -15.55 23.11
C ASP A 751 -1.35 -16.43 23.94
N PRO A 752 -1.01 -16.87 25.17
CA PRO A 752 -1.91 -17.67 26.00
C PRO A 752 -3.26 -17.00 26.27
N GLU A 753 -3.29 -15.68 26.44
CA GLU A 753 -4.55 -14.94 26.65
C GLU A 753 -5.34 -14.79 25.34
N GLY A 754 -4.66 -14.54 24.23
CA GLY A 754 -5.24 -14.57 22.89
C GLY A 754 -5.84 -15.92 22.51
N LEU A 755 -5.17 -17.03 22.86
CA LEU A 755 -5.69 -18.38 22.66
C LEU A 755 -6.93 -18.66 23.53
N HIS A 756 -6.96 -18.16 24.77
CA HIS A 756 -8.15 -18.24 25.63
C HIS A 756 -9.34 -17.48 25.00
N ASP A 757 -9.14 -16.24 24.57
CA ASP A 757 -10.20 -15.44 23.94
C ASP A 757 -10.67 -16.07 22.61
N LEU A 758 -9.74 -16.55 21.78
CA LEU A 758 -10.03 -17.30 20.56
C LEU A 758 -10.83 -18.59 20.83
N THR A 759 -10.59 -19.27 21.96
CA THR A 759 -11.33 -20.47 22.34
C THR A 759 -12.83 -20.18 22.50
N SER A 760 -13.20 -18.98 22.98
CA SER A 760 -14.62 -18.57 23.07
C SER A 760 -15.32 -18.44 21.71
N TYR A 761 -14.57 -18.17 20.64
CA TYR A 761 -15.05 -18.06 19.26
C TYR A 761 -14.72 -19.29 18.40
N MET A 762 -14.16 -20.35 18.99
CA MET A 762 -13.58 -21.49 18.26
C MET A 762 -14.58 -22.15 17.31
N LYS A 763 -15.86 -22.26 17.68
CA LYS A 763 -16.91 -22.88 16.86
C LYS A 763 -17.23 -22.06 15.59
N ASP A 764 -17.21 -20.73 15.67
CA ASP A 764 -17.35 -19.85 14.50
C ASP A 764 -16.12 -19.92 13.58
N ILE A 765 -14.92 -19.98 14.16
CA ILE A 765 -13.66 -19.95 13.42
C ILE A 765 -13.39 -21.31 12.75
N LEU A 766 -13.66 -22.44 13.43
CA LEU A 766 -13.40 -23.80 12.90
C LEU A 766 -14.12 -24.05 11.57
N LYS A 767 -15.39 -23.68 11.43
CA LYS A 767 -16.10 -23.81 10.15
C LYS A 767 -15.38 -23.05 9.04
N GLY A 768 -15.05 -21.78 9.29
CA GLY A 768 -14.36 -20.95 8.31
C GLY A 768 -12.96 -21.45 7.95
N LEU A 769 -12.28 -22.14 8.88
CA LEU A 769 -10.99 -22.81 8.66
C LEU A 769 -11.13 -24.08 7.82
N ARG A 770 -12.14 -24.93 8.09
CA ARG A 770 -12.41 -26.15 7.31
C ARG A 770 -12.71 -25.83 5.84
N GLU A 771 -13.54 -24.80 5.60
CA GLU A 771 -13.83 -24.28 4.25
C GLU A 771 -12.54 -23.87 3.50
N LEU A 772 -11.62 -23.18 4.16
CA LEU A 772 -10.37 -22.69 3.56
C LEU A 772 -9.22 -23.73 3.54
N ARG A 773 -9.40 -24.92 4.15
CA ARG A 773 -8.40 -26.00 4.21
C ARG A 773 -7.86 -26.39 2.82
N LYS A 774 -8.67 -26.24 1.77
CA LYS A 774 -8.32 -26.55 0.38
C LYS A 774 -7.66 -25.39 -0.37
N SER A 775 -7.75 -24.15 0.12
CA SER A 775 -7.29 -22.93 -0.58
C SER A 775 -6.17 -22.17 0.13
N SER A 776 -5.96 -22.37 1.43
CA SER A 776 -4.91 -21.71 2.21
C SER A 776 -4.14 -22.71 3.09
N PRO A 777 -2.80 -22.82 2.97
CA PRO A 777 -2.00 -23.67 3.85
C PRO A 777 -2.00 -23.13 5.30
N LEU A 778 -2.19 -21.82 5.48
CA LEU A 778 -2.28 -21.19 6.80
C LEU A 778 -3.51 -21.69 7.58
N ALA A 779 -4.63 -21.98 6.91
CA ALA A 779 -5.80 -22.57 7.56
C ALA A 779 -5.48 -23.95 8.17
N PHE A 780 -4.71 -24.78 7.44
CA PHE A 780 -4.27 -26.09 7.92
C PHE A 780 -3.29 -25.98 9.10
N GLU A 781 -2.32 -25.05 9.05
CA GLU A 781 -1.43 -24.78 10.19
C GLU A 781 -2.22 -24.37 11.46
N ILE A 782 -3.22 -23.51 11.31
CA ILE A 782 -4.03 -23.02 12.44
C ILE A 782 -4.90 -24.13 13.02
N ILE A 783 -5.58 -24.94 12.19
CA ILE A 783 -6.32 -26.13 12.66
C ILE A 783 -5.38 -27.05 13.45
N LYS A 784 -4.17 -27.28 12.94
CA LYS A 784 -3.17 -28.13 13.61
C LYS A 784 -2.82 -27.60 15.00
N VAL A 785 -2.42 -26.32 15.13
CA VAL A 785 -2.04 -25.74 16.43
C VAL A 785 -3.20 -25.78 17.43
N LEU A 786 -4.43 -25.50 16.98
CA LEU A 786 -5.63 -25.62 17.82
C LEU A 786 -5.90 -27.07 18.27
N SER A 787 -5.62 -28.07 17.43
CA SER A 787 -5.77 -29.51 17.77
C SER A 787 -4.69 -30.06 18.71
N GLU A 788 -3.52 -29.43 18.72
CA GLU A 788 -2.37 -29.81 19.57
C GLU A 788 -2.45 -29.16 20.96
N GLY A 789 -3.00 -27.94 21.07
CA GLY A 789 -3.14 -27.21 22.34
C GLY A 789 -4.34 -27.59 23.22
N GLN A 790 -5.30 -28.36 22.72
CA GLN A 790 -6.51 -28.76 23.47
C GLN A 790 -6.39 -30.19 24.01
N GLU A 791 -6.48 -30.35 25.35
CA GLU A 791 -6.55 -31.66 26.00
C GLU A 791 -7.91 -32.35 25.75
N SER A 792 -9.00 -31.58 25.74
CA SER A 792 -10.37 -32.06 25.49
C SER A 792 -10.73 -32.05 23.99
N SER A 793 -10.21 -33.01 23.24
CA SER A 793 -10.49 -33.17 21.80
C SER A 793 -11.98 -33.35 21.42
N ALA A 794 -12.83 -33.77 22.36
CA ALA A 794 -14.25 -34.06 22.12
C ALA A 794 -15.08 -32.84 21.65
N ASP A 795 -14.86 -31.66 22.22
CA ASP A 795 -15.66 -30.45 21.92
C ASP A 795 -15.37 -29.86 20.52
N MET A 796 -14.24 -30.25 19.91
CA MET A 796 -13.78 -29.79 18.59
C MET A 796 -14.28 -30.67 17.43
N TRP A 797 -14.70 -31.89 17.74
CA TRP A 797 -15.03 -32.95 16.77
C TRP A 797 -16.45 -33.51 16.97
N ASN A 798 -17.36 -32.73 17.55
CA ASN A 798 -18.75 -33.15 17.81
C ASN A 798 -19.54 -33.33 16.50
N HIS A 799 -20.05 -34.55 16.26
CA HIS A 799 -20.90 -34.85 15.10
C HIS A 799 -22.37 -34.72 15.44
N LYS A 800 -23.12 -34.03 14.57
CA LYS A 800 -24.58 -33.94 14.65
C LYS A 800 -25.21 -34.78 13.56
N GLU A 801 -26.21 -35.57 13.91
CA GLU A 801 -27.06 -36.22 12.92
C GLU A 801 -27.75 -35.12 12.09
N LEU A 802 -27.46 -35.09 10.78
CA LEU A 802 -28.06 -34.15 9.84
C LEU A 802 -29.36 -34.72 9.27
N VAL A 803 -29.35 -36.00 8.91
CA VAL A 803 -30.41 -36.67 8.17
C VAL A 803 -30.43 -38.16 8.52
N GLN A 804 -31.61 -38.70 8.78
CA GLN A 804 -31.90 -40.13 8.64
C GLN A 804 -32.90 -40.30 7.48
N VAL A 805 -32.58 -41.19 6.54
CA VAL A 805 -33.49 -41.65 5.49
C VAL A 805 -33.78 -43.12 5.70
N ASP A 806 -35.05 -43.51 5.65
CA ASP A 806 -35.45 -44.90 5.62
C ASP A 806 -35.56 -45.38 4.16
N SER A 807 -34.96 -46.53 3.85
CA SER A 807 -35.09 -47.23 2.55
C SER A 807 -35.19 -48.73 2.77
N SER A 808 -35.77 -49.14 3.91
CA SER A 808 -36.03 -50.55 4.28
C SER A 808 -36.85 -51.32 3.23
N GLU A 809 -37.62 -50.64 2.38
CA GLU A 809 -38.33 -51.24 1.23
C GLU A 809 -37.37 -51.89 0.19
N ASN A 810 -36.14 -51.40 0.07
CA ASN A 810 -35.07 -51.97 -0.77
C ASN A 810 -34.16 -52.96 0.01
N GLY A 811 -34.43 -53.16 1.30
CA GLY A 811 -33.68 -54.02 2.22
C GLY A 811 -32.31 -53.47 2.61
N GLU A 812 -31.33 -54.34 2.89
CA GLU A 812 -30.03 -53.93 3.46
C GLU A 812 -29.24 -52.99 2.54
N VAL A 813 -28.64 -51.92 3.11
CA VAL A 813 -27.68 -51.07 2.39
C VAL A 813 -26.31 -51.73 2.46
N LEU A 814 -25.86 -52.32 1.36
CA LEU A 814 -24.68 -53.20 1.33
C LEU A 814 -23.39 -52.46 0.94
N SER A 815 -23.50 -51.39 0.16
CA SER A 815 -22.34 -50.63 -0.30
C SER A 815 -22.67 -49.15 -0.53
N MET A 816 -21.69 -48.28 -0.27
CA MET A 816 -21.81 -46.83 -0.43
C MET A 816 -20.50 -46.21 -0.88
N VAL A 817 -20.59 -45.13 -1.66
CA VAL A 817 -19.45 -44.31 -2.09
C VAL A 817 -19.91 -42.88 -2.38
N SER A 818 -19.10 -41.88 -2.05
CA SER A 818 -19.32 -40.48 -2.44
C SER A 818 -18.51 -40.08 -3.68
N PHE A 819 -18.98 -39.08 -4.44
CA PHE A 819 -18.15 -38.32 -5.37
C PHE A 819 -18.73 -36.92 -5.61
N LYS A 820 -17.90 -35.87 -5.54
CA LYS A 820 -18.34 -34.45 -5.54
C LYS A 820 -19.42 -34.22 -4.47
N ASP A 821 -20.57 -33.65 -4.83
CA ASP A 821 -21.75 -33.41 -3.98
C ASP A 821 -22.77 -34.57 -4.03
N LYS A 822 -22.37 -35.74 -4.55
CA LYS A 822 -23.22 -36.93 -4.70
C LYS A 822 -22.79 -38.09 -3.82
N ILE A 823 -23.77 -38.85 -3.35
CA ILE A 823 -23.60 -40.11 -2.62
C ILE A 823 -24.37 -41.19 -3.37
N PHE A 824 -23.77 -42.37 -3.49
CA PHE A 824 -24.36 -43.54 -4.13
C PHE A 824 -24.55 -44.65 -3.09
N SER A 825 -25.72 -45.28 -3.06
CA SER A 825 -25.98 -46.44 -2.20
C SER A 825 -26.52 -47.65 -2.99
N GLY A 826 -25.95 -48.82 -2.75
CA GLY A 826 -26.29 -50.09 -3.37
C GLY A 826 -27.03 -51.01 -2.38
N HIS A 827 -28.19 -51.50 -2.80
CA HIS A 827 -29.19 -52.15 -1.94
C HIS A 827 -29.33 -53.66 -2.22
N SER A 828 -29.95 -54.36 -1.28
CA SER A 828 -30.13 -55.82 -1.34
C SER A 828 -31.15 -56.29 -2.40
N ASP A 829 -32.08 -55.44 -2.81
CA ASP A 829 -33.10 -55.73 -3.82
C ASP A 829 -32.60 -55.64 -5.28
N GLY A 830 -31.35 -55.18 -5.49
CA GLY A 830 -30.75 -54.89 -6.79
C GLY A 830 -30.76 -53.40 -7.18
N THR A 831 -31.24 -52.52 -6.31
CA THR A 831 -31.36 -51.08 -6.57
C THR A 831 -30.08 -50.32 -6.25
N ILE A 832 -29.81 -49.27 -7.03
CA ILE A 832 -28.82 -48.23 -6.76
C ILE A 832 -29.60 -46.91 -6.60
N LYS A 833 -29.34 -46.17 -5.51
CA LYS A 833 -29.90 -44.83 -5.29
C LYS A 833 -28.81 -43.77 -5.35
N VAL A 834 -29.12 -42.65 -5.98
CA VAL A 834 -28.26 -41.47 -6.13
C VAL A 834 -28.83 -40.33 -5.29
N TRP A 835 -28.02 -39.77 -4.40
CA TRP A 835 -28.39 -38.68 -3.50
C TRP A 835 -27.51 -37.46 -3.76
N THR A 836 -28.06 -36.25 -3.65
CA THR A 836 -27.25 -35.02 -3.51
C THR A 836 -27.29 -34.53 -2.07
N GLY A 837 -26.15 -34.06 -1.57
CA GLY A 837 -26.01 -33.44 -0.26
C GLY A 837 -25.65 -31.95 -0.39
N ARG A 838 -26.63 -31.06 -0.19
CA ARG A 838 -26.40 -29.62 -0.03
C ARG A 838 -27.06 -29.14 1.26
N GLY A 839 -26.26 -29.02 2.31
CA GLY A 839 -26.73 -28.72 3.66
C GLY A 839 -27.27 -29.95 4.39
N SER A 840 -28.18 -29.74 5.34
CA SER A 840 -28.69 -30.77 6.25
C SER A 840 -29.84 -31.62 5.68
N ILE A 841 -29.83 -31.92 4.37
CA ILE A 841 -30.85 -32.74 3.69
C ILE A 841 -30.17 -33.60 2.62
N LEU A 842 -30.49 -34.90 2.59
CA LEU A 842 -30.16 -35.81 1.50
C LEU A 842 -31.35 -35.87 0.53
N HIS A 843 -31.20 -35.33 -0.68
CA HIS A 843 -32.25 -35.38 -1.69
C HIS A 843 -32.00 -36.56 -2.65
N LEU A 844 -32.98 -37.46 -2.79
CA LEU A 844 -32.95 -38.55 -3.76
C LEU A 844 -33.07 -37.99 -5.18
N ILE A 845 -32.01 -38.06 -5.97
CA ILE A 845 -32.01 -37.63 -7.38
C ILE A 845 -32.61 -38.73 -8.27
N GLN A 846 -32.24 -39.99 -8.00
CA GLN A 846 -32.50 -41.10 -8.91
C GLN A 846 -32.52 -42.44 -8.16
N GLU A 847 -33.43 -43.32 -8.55
CA GLU A 847 -33.51 -44.71 -8.12
C GLU A 847 -33.47 -45.62 -9.35
N ILE A 848 -32.56 -46.61 -9.35
CA ILE A 848 -32.26 -47.43 -10.53
C ILE A 848 -32.20 -48.91 -10.16
N ARG A 849 -33.12 -49.72 -10.68
CA ARG A 849 -33.16 -51.17 -10.43
C ARG A 849 -32.80 -52.00 -11.66
N GLU A 850 -31.54 -51.86 -12.07
CA GLU A 850 -30.95 -52.55 -13.22
C GLU A 850 -30.26 -53.87 -12.86
N HIS A 851 -29.81 -54.04 -11.61
CA HIS A 851 -29.30 -55.33 -11.15
C HIS A 851 -30.46 -56.22 -10.69
N SER A 852 -30.39 -57.52 -11.00
CA SER A 852 -31.44 -58.48 -10.65
C SER A 852 -31.29 -59.10 -9.25
N LYS A 853 -30.22 -58.73 -8.54
CA LYS A 853 -29.78 -59.27 -7.24
C LYS A 853 -28.93 -58.23 -6.47
N PRO A 854 -28.69 -58.42 -5.15
CA PRO A 854 -27.97 -57.49 -4.30
C PRO A 854 -26.73 -56.81 -4.91
N VAL A 855 -26.65 -55.48 -4.78
CA VAL A 855 -25.49 -54.67 -5.20
C VAL A 855 -24.49 -54.60 -4.04
N THR A 856 -23.56 -55.55 -4.02
CA THR A 856 -22.62 -55.79 -2.92
C THR A 856 -21.46 -54.79 -2.85
N SER A 857 -21.20 -54.08 -3.94
CA SER A 857 -20.07 -53.17 -4.05
C SER A 857 -20.31 -52.07 -5.08
N LEU A 858 -19.94 -50.84 -4.68
CA LEU A 858 -19.84 -49.65 -5.51
C LEU A 858 -18.41 -49.14 -5.43
N TYR A 859 -17.84 -48.75 -6.58
CA TYR A 859 -16.45 -48.27 -6.67
C TYR A 859 -16.32 -47.15 -7.70
N ILE A 860 -15.51 -46.13 -7.41
CA ILE A 860 -15.24 -44.99 -8.30
C ILE A 860 -13.71 -44.89 -8.48
N LEU A 861 -13.26 -44.74 -9.73
CA LEU A 861 -11.83 -44.53 -10.04
C LEU A 861 -11.39 -43.11 -9.66
N GLN A 862 -10.10 -42.91 -9.43
CA GLN A 862 -9.53 -41.59 -9.08
C GLN A 862 -9.73 -40.51 -10.16
N SER A 863 -10.03 -40.90 -11.42
CA SER A 863 -10.45 -39.97 -12.49
C SER A 863 -11.87 -39.42 -12.31
N GLY A 864 -12.72 -40.05 -11.49
CA GLY A 864 -14.03 -39.54 -11.10
C GLY A 864 -15.16 -39.64 -12.14
N GLU A 865 -14.86 -39.95 -13.40
CA GLU A 865 -15.85 -39.97 -14.49
C GLU A 865 -16.88 -41.11 -14.40
N ARG A 866 -16.54 -42.21 -13.73
CA ARG A 866 -17.29 -43.48 -13.81
C ARG A 866 -17.46 -44.15 -12.46
N LEU A 867 -18.69 -44.58 -12.20
CA LEU A 867 -19.07 -45.47 -11.12
C LEU A 867 -19.13 -46.91 -11.65
N TYR A 868 -18.69 -47.86 -10.84
CA TYR A 868 -18.73 -49.29 -11.11
C TYR A 868 -19.55 -49.97 -10.02
N SER A 869 -20.53 -50.80 -10.41
CA SER A 869 -21.31 -51.62 -9.47
C SER A 869 -21.09 -53.11 -9.71
N GLY A 870 -20.96 -53.87 -8.63
CA GLY A 870 -20.84 -55.33 -8.64
C GLY A 870 -22.01 -55.99 -7.92
N SER A 871 -22.56 -57.06 -8.51
CA SER A 871 -23.74 -57.76 -7.99
C SER A 871 -23.61 -59.29 -7.94
N LEU A 872 -24.44 -59.90 -7.09
CA LEU A 872 -24.66 -61.35 -7.07
C LEU A 872 -25.42 -61.88 -8.31
N ASP A 873 -25.89 -61.01 -9.22
CA ASP A 873 -26.39 -61.40 -10.54
C ASP A 873 -25.28 -61.82 -11.52
N LYS A 874 -24.02 -61.73 -11.10
CA LYS A 874 -22.79 -62.03 -11.85
C LYS A 874 -22.37 -60.96 -12.85
N THR A 875 -23.01 -59.79 -12.85
CA THR A 875 -22.58 -58.66 -13.69
C THR A 875 -21.78 -57.64 -12.90
N ALA A 876 -20.86 -56.98 -13.60
CA ALA A 876 -20.34 -55.68 -13.20
C ALA A 876 -20.85 -54.64 -14.21
N ARG A 877 -21.48 -53.56 -13.72
CA ARG A 877 -22.00 -52.48 -14.57
C ARG A 877 -21.15 -51.22 -14.43
N VAL A 878 -20.92 -50.55 -15.55
CA VAL A 878 -20.21 -49.27 -15.62
C VAL A 878 -21.22 -48.16 -15.90
N TRP A 879 -21.14 -47.10 -15.11
CA TRP A 879 -22.07 -45.98 -15.11
C TRP A 879 -21.31 -44.68 -15.41
N SER A 880 -21.86 -43.84 -16.29
CA SER A 880 -21.38 -42.47 -16.45
C SER A 880 -21.92 -41.61 -15.31
N ILE A 881 -21.09 -40.76 -14.72
CA ILE A 881 -21.52 -39.80 -13.70
C ILE A 881 -21.75 -38.44 -14.37
N GLY A 882 -23.00 -38.18 -14.79
CA GLY A 882 -23.42 -36.88 -15.31
C GLY A 882 -23.65 -35.85 -14.21
N ASP A 883 -23.95 -34.60 -14.60
CA ASP A 883 -24.11 -33.49 -13.66
C ASP A 883 -25.33 -33.63 -12.75
N GLU A 884 -26.40 -34.30 -13.18
CA GLU A 884 -27.57 -34.65 -12.34
C GLU A 884 -27.72 -36.17 -12.19
N LEU A 885 -28.00 -36.88 -13.28
CA LEU A 885 -28.29 -38.33 -13.28
C LEU A 885 -27.06 -39.19 -13.61
N ILE A 886 -27.15 -40.49 -13.33
CA ILE A 886 -26.26 -41.52 -13.87
C ILE A 886 -27.00 -42.42 -14.85
N HIS A 887 -26.27 -42.96 -15.83
CA HIS A 887 -26.79 -43.95 -16.76
C HIS A 887 -25.78 -45.07 -17.00
N CYS A 888 -26.27 -46.27 -17.28
CA CYS A 888 -25.41 -47.40 -17.59
C CYS A 888 -24.78 -47.21 -18.98
N VAL A 889 -23.50 -47.52 -19.11
CA VAL A 889 -22.72 -47.39 -20.37
C VAL A 889 -22.24 -48.77 -20.83
N GLN A 890 -21.90 -49.66 -19.90
CA GLN A 890 -21.42 -51.01 -20.20
C GLN A 890 -21.90 -52.00 -19.14
N VAL A 891 -22.16 -53.24 -19.57
CA VAL A 891 -22.46 -54.38 -18.70
C VAL A 891 -21.47 -55.49 -19.03
N HIS A 892 -20.75 -55.99 -18.02
CA HIS A 892 -19.74 -57.04 -18.15
C HIS A 892 -20.21 -58.31 -17.41
N ASP A 893 -20.21 -59.46 -18.09
CA ASP A 893 -20.48 -60.77 -17.47
C ASP A 893 -19.21 -61.29 -16.78
N MET A 894 -19.27 -61.34 -15.45
CA MET A 894 -18.18 -61.79 -14.59
C MET A 894 -18.19 -63.31 -14.39
N LYS A 895 -19.23 -64.02 -14.87
CA LYS A 895 -19.49 -65.48 -14.79
C LYS A 895 -19.70 -66.04 -13.38
N ASP A 896 -19.17 -65.37 -12.37
CA ASP A 896 -19.24 -65.66 -10.95
C ASP A 896 -19.96 -64.53 -10.20
N GLN A 897 -20.49 -64.82 -9.00
CA GLN A 897 -21.08 -63.77 -8.15
C GLN A 897 -19.99 -62.79 -7.69
N VAL A 898 -20.26 -61.49 -7.77
CA VAL A 898 -19.37 -60.45 -7.25
C VAL A 898 -19.75 -60.15 -5.80
N HIS A 899 -18.87 -60.45 -4.84
CA HIS A 899 -19.09 -60.12 -3.42
C HIS A 899 -18.42 -58.80 -2.99
N ASN A 900 -17.39 -58.38 -3.70
CA ASN A 900 -16.66 -57.11 -3.50
C ASN A 900 -15.90 -56.82 -4.81
N LEU A 901 -15.87 -55.56 -5.25
CA LEU A 901 -15.33 -55.12 -6.53
C LEU A 901 -14.41 -53.92 -6.32
N VAL A 902 -13.23 -53.96 -6.94
CA VAL A 902 -12.24 -52.87 -6.97
C VAL A 902 -11.67 -52.77 -8.38
N VAL A 903 -11.51 -51.56 -8.93
CA VAL A 903 -11.14 -51.36 -10.35
C VAL A 903 -9.80 -50.64 -10.48
N ALA A 904 -8.96 -51.11 -11.41
CA ALA A 904 -7.66 -50.54 -11.76
C ALA A 904 -7.58 -50.30 -13.27
N ASN A 905 -8.13 -49.16 -13.73
CA ASN A 905 -8.17 -48.75 -15.14
C ASN A 905 -8.70 -49.84 -16.11
N SER A 906 -7.80 -50.61 -16.73
CA SER A 906 -8.11 -51.67 -17.72
C SER A 906 -8.53 -53.01 -17.11
N ILE A 907 -8.39 -53.18 -15.79
CA ILE A 907 -8.76 -54.42 -15.08
C ILE A 907 -9.67 -54.16 -13.88
N SER A 908 -10.46 -55.17 -13.55
CA SER A 908 -11.24 -55.26 -12.31
C SER A 908 -10.74 -56.42 -11.46
N CYS A 909 -10.79 -56.26 -10.14
CA CYS A 909 -10.45 -57.28 -9.16
C CYS A 909 -11.68 -57.52 -8.28
N PHE A 910 -12.14 -58.77 -8.19
CA PHE A 910 -13.32 -59.10 -7.41
C PHE A 910 -13.20 -60.39 -6.61
N ILE A 911 -13.94 -60.47 -5.50
CA ILE A 911 -14.08 -61.68 -4.70
C ILE A 911 -15.22 -62.53 -5.31
N PRO A 912 -14.93 -63.73 -5.86
CA PRO A 912 -15.95 -64.67 -6.34
C PRO A 912 -16.58 -65.44 -5.18
N GLN A 913 -17.63 -66.22 -5.46
CA GLN A 913 -18.17 -67.22 -4.53
C GLN A 913 -17.18 -68.39 -4.35
N GLY A 914 -16.16 -68.21 -3.51
CA GLY A 914 -15.14 -69.24 -3.26
C GLY A 914 -13.88 -68.69 -2.58
N ALA A 915 -12.72 -69.23 -2.99
CA ALA A 915 -11.40 -68.79 -2.57
C ALA A 915 -10.70 -67.96 -3.66
N GLY A 916 -9.79 -67.07 -3.26
CA GLY A 916 -9.00 -66.20 -4.14
C GLY A 916 -9.68 -64.91 -4.60
N VAL A 917 -9.00 -64.19 -5.49
CA VAL A 917 -9.48 -63.00 -6.20
C VAL A 917 -9.51 -63.32 -7.69
N LYS A 918 -10.61 -63.00 -8.38
CA LYS A 918 -10.64 -63.00 -9.85
C LYS A 918 -10.26 -61.62 -10.35
N VAL A 919 -9.16 -61.56 -11.11
CA VAL A 919 -8.77 -60.39 -11.89
C VAL A 919 -9.36 -60.57 -13.29
N HIS A 920 -10.24 -59.66 -13.70
CA HIS A 920 -10.93 -59.66 -14.99
C HIS A 920 -10.58 -58.37 -15.73
N ALA A 921 -9.83 -58.50 -16.83
CA ALA A 921 -9.58 -57.42 -17.75
C ALA A 921 -10.83 -57.18 -18.61
N TRP A 922 -11.17 -55.92 -18.88
CA TRP A 922 -12.38 -55.55 -19.64
C TRP A 922 -12.37 -55.99 -21.12
N ASN A 923 -11.29 -56.64 -21.57
CA ASN A 923 -11.19 -57.36 -22.85
C ASN A 923 -11.65 -58.83 -22.76
N GLY A 924 -12.20 -59.26 -21.61
CA GLY A 924 -12.74 -60.60 -21.37
C GLY A 924 -11.75 -61.62 -20.77
N GLN A 925 -10.46 -61.28 -20.59
CA GLN A 925 -9.49 -62.18 -19.96
C GLN A 925 -9.66 -62.22 -18.44
N SER A 926 -9.77 -63.43 -17.86
CA SER A 926 -9.95 -63.62 -16.41
C SER A 926 -8.92 -64.57 -15.80
N LYS A 927 -8.24 -64.15 -14.71
CA LYS A 927 -7.23 -64.93 -13.98
C LYS A 927 -7.61 -65.02 -12.49
N LEU A 928 -7.64 -66.24 -11.93
CA LEU A 928 -7.93 -66.47 -10.51
C LEU A 928 -6.62 -66.57 -9.70
N LEU A 929 -6.40 -65.60 -8.82
CA LEU A 929 -5.22 -65.46 -7.96
C LEU A 929 -5.54 -65.83 -6.50
N ASN A 930 -4.52 -66.16 -5.70
CA ASN A 930 -4.62 -66.49 -4.27
C ASN A 930 -5.63 -67.62 -3.91
N GLN A 931 -5.67 -68.68 -4.71
CA GLN A 931 -6.64 -69.80 -4.58
C GLN A 931 -6.61 -70.53 -3.22
N ASN A 932 -5.54 -70.37 -2.43
CA ASN A 932 -5.35 -71.02 -1.14
C ASN A 932 -6.03 -70.30 0.04
N LYS A 933 -6.74 -69.19 -0.20
CA LYS A 933 -7.30 -68.31 0.83
C LYS A 933 -8.73 -67.87 0.54
N TYR A 934 -9.58 -67.90 1.56
CA TYR A 934 -10.91 -67.27 1.51
C TYR A 934 -10.77 -65.80 1.89
N ILE A 935 -11.14 -64.90 0.98
CA ILE A 935 -10.96 -63.45 1.11
C ILE A 935 -12.32 -62.82 1.47
N LYS A 936 -12.28 -61.70 2.20
CA LYS A 936 -13.49 -61.00 2.69
C LYS A 936 -13.53 -59.51 2.35
N CYS A 937 -12.38 -58.85 2.26
CA CYS A 937 -12.28 -57.45 1.85
C CYS A 937 -11.04 -57.21 0.98
N LEU A 938 -11.12 -56.22 0.10
CA LEU A 938 -10.05 -55.78 -0.80
C LEU A 938 -9.81 -54.27 -0.63
N ALA A 939 -8.56 -53.85 -0.78
CA ALA A 939 -8.19 -52.45 -0.96
C ALA A 939 -7.09 -52.33 -2.03
N LEU A 940 -7.19 -51.37 -2.95
CA LEU A 940 -6.22 -51.15 -4.03
C LEU A 940 -5.54 -49.80 -3.85
N VAL A 941 -4.21 -49.78 -3.85
CA VAL A 941 -3.40 -48.55 -3.85
C VAL A 941 -2.19 -48.75 -4.77
N HIS A 942 -1.97 -47.82 -5.71
CA HIS A 942 -0.82 -47.82 -6.63
C HIS A 942 -0.54 -49.18 -7.32
N GLY A 943 -1.58 -49.90 -7.76
CA GLY A 943 -1.47 -51.22 -8.43
C GLY A 943 -1.28 -52.41 -7.50
N ARG A 944 -1.12 -52.20 -6.19
CA ARG A 944 -1.03 -53.25 -5.16
C ARG A 944 -2.41 -53.51 -4.56
N LEU A 945 -2.83 -54.78 -4.55
CA LEU A 945 -4.12 -55.22 -4.01
C LEU A 945 -3.92 -55.90 -2.65
N TYR A 946 -4.37 -55.23 -1.60
CA TYR A 946 -4.38 -55.73 -0.23
C TYR A 946 -5.64 -56.56 0.02
N CYS A 947 -5.45 -57.76 0.56
CA CYS A 947 -6.48 -58.79 0.71
C CYS A 947 -6.65 -59.20 2.18
N GLY A 948 -7.82 -58.93 2.76
CA GLY A 948 -8.18 -59.37 4.11
C GLY A 948 -8.84 -60.75 4.09
N CYS A 949 -8.27 -61.73 4.79
CA CYS A 949 -8.69 -63.13 4.72
C CYS A 949 -9.55 -63.60 5.91
N HIS A 950 -10.22 -64.74 5.73
CA HIS A 950 -11.12 -65.35 6.72
C HIS A 950 -10.40 -65.97 7.94
N ASP A 951 -9.10 -66.26 7.82
CA ASP A 951 -8.23 -66.84 8.86
C ASP A 951 -7.34 -65.78 9.55
N ASN A 952 -7.76 -64.51 9.52
CA ASN A 952 -7.03 -63.34 10.02
C ASN A 952 -5.64 -63.14 9.37
N SER A 953 -5.41 -63.60 8.13
CA SER A 953 -4.23 -63.17 7.36
C SER A 953 -4.51 -61.93 6.53
N ILE A 954 -3.50 -61.06 6.43
CA ILE A 954 -3.47 -59.91 5.52
C ILE A 954 -2.35 -60.19 4.51
N GLN A 955 -2.67 -60.05 3.22
CA GLN A 955 -1.73 -60.32 2.13
C GLN A 955 -1.76 -59.18 1.13
N GLU A 956 -0.63 -58.87 0.52
CA GLU A 956 -0.54 -57.95 -0.61
C GLU A 956 -0.26 -58.75 -1.88
N LEU A 957 -0.89 -58.34 -2.97
CA LEU A 957 -0.80 -58.94 -4.29
C LEU A 957 -0.48 -57.84 -5.30
N ASP A 958 0.72 -57.84 -5.87
CA ASP A 958 1.04 -56.94 -6.99
C ASP A 958 0.30 -57.42 -8.24
N LEU A 959 -0.51 -56.55 -8.84
CA LEU A 959 -1.29 -56.88 -10.03
C LEU A 959 -0.43 -56.94 -11.31
N ALA A 960 0.77 -56.34 -11.32
CA ALA A 960 1.67 -56.36 -12.46
C ALA A 960 2.47 -57.67 -12.53
N SER A 961 3.20 -58.03 -11.47
CA SER A 961 3.98 -59.29 -11.42
C SER A 961 3.14 -60.52 -11.02
N GLY A 962 1.99 -60.32 -10.36
CA GLY A 962 1.23 -61.40 -9.73
C GLY A 962 1.90 -61.98 -8.48
N THR A 963 2.94 -61.34 -7.95
CA THR A 963 3.62 -61.79 -6.72
C THR A 963 2.76 -61.51 -5.49
N LEU A 964 2.81 -62.43 -4.52
CA LEU A 964 2.03 -62.38 -3.30
C LEU A 964 2.96 -62.34 -2.09
N SER A 965 2.81 -61.32 -1.26
CA SER A 965 3.46 -61.20 0.05
C SER A 965 2.43 -61.39 1.17
N THR A 966 2.90 -61.77 2.37
CA THR A 966 2.03 -61.92 3.54
C THR A 966 2.47 -60.93 4.61
N ILE A 967 1.57 -60.01 4.95
CA ILE A 967 1.75 -58.93 5.93
C ILE A 967 1.46 -59.46 7.33
N GLN A 968 0.33 -60.16 7.48
CA GLN A 968 -0.05 -60.85 8.72
C GLN A 968 -0.31 -62.33 8.41
N SER A 969 0.38 -63.22 9.12
CA SER A 969 0.13 -64.67 9.06
C SER A 969 -1.17 -65.05 9.78
N GLY A 970 -1.95 -65.96 9.18
CA GLY A 970 -3.26 -66.36 9.69
C GLY A 970 -3.19 -67.26 10.94
N SER A 971 -4.11 -67.07 11.88
CA SER A 971 -4.07 -67.70 13.21
C SER A 971 -4.96 -68.95 13.32
N ARG A 972 -4.38 -70.13 13.07
CA ARG A 972 -5.04 -71.42 13.28
C ARG A 972 -5.09 -71.82 14.77
N LYS A 973 -5.97 -71.20 15.57
CA LYS A 973 -6.26 -71.66 16.94
C LYS A 973 -7.11 -72.95 16.91
N LEU A 974 -6.89 -73.85 17.88
CA LEU A 974 -7.45 -75.21 17.93
C LEU A 974 -8.98 -75.30 18.14
N LEU A 975 -9.64 -74.24 18.60
CA LEU A 975 -11.10 -74.16 18.68
C LEU A 975 -11.64 -73.38 17.47
N GLY A 976 -12.46 -74.04 16.65
CA GLY A 976 -12.85 -73.64 15.29
C GLY A 976 -13.82 -72.45 15.16
N LYS A 977 -13.56 -71.32 15.82
CA LYS A 977 -14.16 -70.03 15.43
C LYS A 977 -13.24 -69.33 14.42
N ALA A 978 -13.77 -68.98 13.26
CA ALA A 978 -13.07 -68.19 12.26
C ALA A 978 -13.03 -66.70 12.65
N HIS A 979 -11.93 -66.02 12.32
CA HIS A 979 -11.68 -64.63 12.69
C HIS A 979 -11.35 -63.83 11.42
N PRO A 980 -12.35 -63.49 10.58
CA PRO A 980 -12.11 -62.74 9.35
C PRO A 980 -11.60 -61.34 9.60
N VAL A 981 -10.76 -60.84 8.69
CA VAL A 981 -10.63 -59.40 8.48
C VAL A 981 -11.92 -58.91 7.83
N HIS A 982 -12.67 -58.04 8.51
CA HIS A 982 -13.97 -57.55 8.05
C HIS A 982 -13.85 -56.34 7.13
N ALA A 983 -13.03 -55.37 7.52
CA ALA A 983 -12.74 -54.17 6.74
C ALA A 983 -11.22 -53.97 6.65
N LEU A 984 -10.78 -53.44 5.52
CA LEU A 984 -9.39 -53.16 5.20
C LEU A 984 -9.35 -51.87 4.38
N GLN A 985 -8.61 -50.87 4.85
CA GLN A 985 -8.37 -49.62 4.10
C GLN A 985 -6.89 -49.25 4.16
N VAL A 986 -6.43 -48.46 3.19
CA VAL A 986 -5.04 -48.00 3.10
C VAL A 986 -5.05 -46.50 2.86
N HIS A 987 -4.44 -45.74 3.78
CA HIS A 987 -4.47 -44.29 3.81
C HIS A 987 -3.14 -43.74 4.33
N ASN A 988 -2.58 -42.70 3.69
CA ASN A 988 -1.30 -42.06 4.07
C ASN A 988 -0.13 -43.04 4.33
N GLY A 989 -0.05 -44.13 3.56
CA GLY A 989 1.01 -45.15 3.70
C GLY A 989 0.80 -46.12 4.87
N LEU A 990 -0.35 -46.07 5.56
CA LEU A 990 -0.74 -46.99 6.62
C LEU A 990 -1.90 -47.88 6.16
N ILE A 991 -1.89 -49.14 6.61
CA ILE A 991 -2.90 -50.17 6.35
C ILE A 991 -3.69 -50.36 7.63
N TYR A 992 -5.00 -50.13 7.58
CA TYR A 992 -5.92 -50.27 8.72
C TYR A 992 -6.76 -51.53 8.53
N SER A 993 -6.61 -52.51 9.42
CA SER A 993 -7.28 -53.81 9.34
C SER A 993 -8.20 -54.04 10.54
N ALA A 994 -9.50 -54.17 10.31
CA ALA A 994 -10.49 -54.51 11.32
C ALA A 994 -10.76 -56.03 11.37
N SER A 995 -10.70 -56.62 12.55
CA SER A 995 -10.99 -58.03 12.82
C SER A 995 -11.74 -58.17 14.16
N PRO A 996 -12.49 -59.27 14.40
CA PRO A 996 -13.12 -59.49 15.70
C PRO A 996 -12.10 -59.45 16.85
N PRO A 997 -12.38 -58.75 17.97
CA PRO A 997 -11.39 -58.49 19.01
C PRO A 997 -10.97 -59.76 19.75
N LEU A 998 -9.87 -60.36 19.28
CA LEU A 998 -9.25 -61.57 19.83
C LEU A 998 -8.51 -61.31 21.15
N ASP A 999 -7.85 -60.16 21.23
CA ASP A 999 -6.91 -59.79 22.30
C ASP A 999 -7.28 -58.40 22.89
N GLY A 1000 -8.58 -58.03 22.84
CA GLY A 1000 -9.09 -56.69 23.22
C GLY A 1000 -8.87 -55.59 22.17
N VAL A 1001 -8.16 -55.91 21.08
CA VAL A 1001 -7.91 -55.02 19.93
C VAL A 1001 -8.75 -55.45 18.73
N ALA A 1002 -9.60 -54.57 18.21
CA ALA A 1002 -10.38 -54.81 17.00
C ALA A 1002 -9.67 -54.32 15.72
N VAL A 1003 -8.95 -53.19 15.79
CA VAL A 1003 -8.24 -52.61 14.64
C VAL A 1003 -6.74 -52.59 14.88
N LYS A 1004 -5.98 -53.11 13.90
CA LYS A 1004 -4.51 -53.03 13.85
C LYS A 1004 -4.09 -52.12 12.70
N ILE A 1005 -3.05 -51.33 12.94
CA ILE A 1005 -2.51 -50.34 12.01
C ILE A 1005 -1.10 -50.78 11.63
N TRP A 1006 -0.83 -50.98 10.35
CA TRP A 1006 0.44 -51.45 9.81
C TRP A 1006 1.04 -50.40 8.88
N SER A 1007 2.36 -50.33 8.79
CA SER A 1007 3.02 -49.52 7.78
C SER A 1007 3.08 -50.27 6.44
N ALA A 1008 2.70 -49.63 5.34
CA ALA A 1008 2.72 -50.22 4.00
C ALA A 1008 4.15 -50.33 3.41
N THR A 1009 5.16 -49.71 4.03
CA THR A 1009 6.55 -49.71 3.51
C THR A 1009 7.40 -50.86 4.04
N ASN A 1010 7.12 -51.34 5.25
CA ASN A 1010 7.92 -52.34 5.97
C ASN A 1010 7.07 -53.40 6.70
N TYR A 1011 5.74 -53.32 6.62
CA TYR A 1011 4.78 -54.23 7.25
C TYR A 1011 4.87 -54.33 8.79
N SER A 1012 5.50 -53.37 9.48
CA SER A 1012 5.49 -53.32 10.95
C SER A 1012 4.16 -52.79 11.48
N VAL A 1013 3.67 -53.34 12.60
CA VAL A 1013 2.55 -52.73 13.35
C VAL A 1013 3.00 -51.38 13.91
N VAL A 1014 2.25 -50.33 13.57
CA VAL A 1014 2.46 -48.94 14.02
C VAL A 1014 1.54 -48.59 15.19
N GLY A 1015 0.36 -49.20 15.27
CA GLY A 1015 -0.62 -48.91 16.33
C GLY A 1015 -1.80 -49.89 16.35
N SER A 1016 -2.71 -49.68 17.30
CA SER A 1016 -3.89 -50.51 17.49
C SER A 1016 -4.99 -49.76 18.25
N LEU A 1017 -6.26 -49.95 17.85
CA LEU A 1017 -7.42 -49.33 18.51
C LEU A 1017 -8.14 -50.38 19.39
N PRO A 1018 -8.16 -50.20 20.73
CA PRO A 1018 -8.78 -51.14 21.67
C PRO A 1018 -10.30 -50.94 21.77
N THR A 1019 -11.03 -51.40 20.75
CA THR A 1019 -12.49 -51.45 20.73
C THR A 1019 -12.98 -52.83 21.20
N THR A 1020 -13.95 -52.85 22.14
CA THR A 1020 -14.58 -54.08 22.64
C THR A 1020 -15.67 -54.64 21.69
N SER A 1021 -16.21 -53.77 20.83
CA SER A 1021 -17.25 -54.10 19.85
C SER A 1021 -16.69 -54.75 18.58
N GLU A 1022 -17.54 -55.52 17.89
CA GLU A 1022 -17.21 -56.16 16.62
C GLU A 1022 -17.31 -55.13 15.46
N VAL A 1023 -16.16 -54.62 15.01
CA VAL A 1023 -16.06 -53.68 13.88
C VAL A 1023 -16.33 -54.42 12.56
N ARG A 1024 -17.24 -53.88 11.75
CA ARG A 1024 -17.66 -54.45 10.45
C ARG A 1024 -17.35 -53.57 9.25
N SER A 1025 -17.37 -52.26 9.42
CA SER A 1025 -17.06 -51.28 8.38
C SER A 1025 -16.11 -50.20 8.92
N MET A 1026 -15.44 -49.47 8.03
CA MET A 1026 -14.46 -48.44 8.38
C MET A 1026 -14.47 -47.32 7.34
N ALA A 1027 -14.27 -46.08 7.79
CA ALA A 1027 -13.92 -44.94 6.95
C ALA A 1027 -12.79 -44.13 7.62
N LEU A 1028 -11.97 -43.47 6.81
CA LEU A 1028 -10.78 -42.72 7.25
C LEU A 1028 -10.81 -41.32 6.61
N SER A 1029 -10.60 -40.29 7.41
CA SER A 1029 -10.30 -38.92 6.93
C SER A 1029 -8.84 -38.55 7.21
N SER A 1030 -8.43 -37.33 6.87
CA SER A 1030 -7.10 -36.79 7.18
C SER A 1030 -6.81 -36.59 8.68
N GLU A 1031 -7.79 -36.74 9.56
CA GLU A 1031 -7.67 -36.49 11.01
C GLU A 1031 -8.43 -37.51 11.88
N LEU A 1032 -9.45 -38.19 11.35
CA LEU A 1032 -10.37 -39.05 12.09
C LEU A 1032 -10.49 -40.46 11.49
N ILE A 1033 -10.76 -41.42 12.36
CA ILE A 1033 -11.01 -42.83 12.04
C ILE A 1033 -12.42 -43.18 12.53
N TYR A 1034 -13.27 -43.66 11.62
CA TYR A 1034 -14.64 -44.06 11.90
C TYR A 1034 -14.77 -45.58 11.87
N LEU A 1035 -15.25 -46.18 12.96
CA LEU A 1035 -15.38 -47.64 13.12
C LEU A 1035 -16.86 -48.03 13.25
N GLY A 1036 -17.43 -48.60 12.19
CA GLY A 1036 -18.81 -49.08 12.15
C GLY A 1036 -18.93 -50.39 12.91
N CYS A 1037 -19.54 -50.34 14.09
CA CYS A 1037 -19.66 -51.45 15.03
C CYS A 1037 -21.01 -52.16 14.93
N ARG A 1038 -21.01 -53.42 15.37
CA ARG A 1038 -22.23 -54.20 15.60
C ARG A 1038 -23.05 -53.61 16.74
N GLY A 1039 -24.35 -53.36 16.50
CA GLY A 1039 -25.29 -52.81 17.49
C GLY A 1039 -25.60 -51.33 17.31
N GLY A 1040 -25.57 -50.84 16.07
CA GLY A 1040 -25.96 -49.48 15.72
C GLY A 1040 -25.01 -48.40 16.23
N ILE A 1041 -23.74 -48.72 16.46
CA ILE A 1041 -22.72 -47.82 17.00
C ILE A 1041 -21.69 -47.49 15.93
N VAL A 1042 -21.27 -46.23 15.85
CA VAL A 1042 -20.02 -45.82 15.18
C VAL A 1042 -19.11 -45.20 16.22
N GLU A 1043 -17.90 -45.73 16.39
CA GLU A 1043 -16.88 -45.07 17.22
C GLU A 1043 -16.04 -44.12 16.37
N VAL A 1044 -15.79 -42.91 16.86
CA VAL A 1044 -14.90 -41.92 16.25
C VAL A 1044 -13.60 -41.87 17.04
N TRP A 1045 -12.46 -41.99 16.35
CA TRP A 1045 -11.12 -42.02 16.93
C TRP A 1045 -10.19 -40.99 16.27
N ASP A 1046 -9.29 -40.38 17.05
CA ASP A 1046 -8.25 -39.47 16.59
C ASP A 1046 -7.15 -40.23 15.82
N GLN A 1047 -6.82 -39.81 14.58
CA GLN A 1047 -5.84 -40.52 13.75
C GLN A 1047 -4.39 -40.37 14.26
N LYS A 1048 -4.08 -39.33 15.03
CA LYS A 1048 -2.71 -39.04 15.54
C LYS A 1048 -2.51 -39.55 16.96
N LYS A 1049 -3.49 -39.27 17.84
CA LYS A 1049 -3.47 -39.63 19.26
C LYS A 1049 -3.94 -41.08 19.49
N HIS A 1050 -4.61 -41.71 18.52
CA HIS A 1050 -5.24 -43.04 18.62
C HIS A 1050 -6.21 -43.17 19.82
N THR A 1051 -6.83 -42.07 20.23
CA THR A 1051 -7.80 -41.99 21.33
C THR A 1051 -9.23 -41.92 20.78
N ARG A 1052 -10.18 -42.63 21.40
CA ARG A 1052 -11.61 -42.50 21.05
C ARG A 1052 -12.12 -41.13 21.49
N ILE A 1053 -12.74 -40.41 20.56
CA ILE A 1053 -13.28 -39.06 20.73
C ILE A 1053 -14.77 -39.14 21.09
N GLU A 1054 -15.55 -39.86 20.27
CA GLU A 1054 -17.02 -39.83 20.31
C GLU A 1054 -17.60 -41.23 19.99
N ILE A 1055 -18.86 -41.45 20.36
CA ILE A 1055 -19.64 -42.66 20.02
C ILE A 1055 -20.99 -42.19 19.47
N LEU A 1056 -21.23 -42.42 18.19
CA LEU A 1056 -22.47 -42.08 17.50
C LEU A 1056 -23.42 -43.29 17.57
N GLN A 1057 -24.65 -43.08 18.01
CA GLN A 1057 -25.68 -44.12 18.07
C GLN A 1057 -26.74 -43.88 16.98
N THR A 1058 -26.89 -44.83 16.06
CA THR A 1058 -27.82 -44.82 14.91
C THR A 1058 -29.31 -44.87 15.26
N GLY A 1059 -29.69 -44.66 16.53
CA GLY A 1059 -31.07 -44.81 17.03
C GLY A 1059 -31.62 -46.25 17.02
N THR A 1060 -30.93 -47.20 16.38
CA THR A 1060 -31.36 -48.60 16.23
C THR A 1060 -30.27 -49.57 16.73
N ASN A 1061 -30.59 -50.86 16.78
CA ASN A 1061 -29.66 -51.94 17.12
C ASN A 1061 -29.26 -52.77 15.88
N SER A 1062 -29.31 -52.16 14.69
CA SER A 1062 -28.93 -52.81 13.42
C SER A 1062 -27.39 -52.87 13.27
N LYS A 1063 -26.88 -53.31 12.12
CA LYS A 1063 -25.44 -53.37 11.85
C LYS A 1063 -25.07 -52.28 10.86
N VAL A 1064 -24.00 -51.53 11.14
CA VAL A 1064 -23.42 -50.59 10.17
C VAL A 1064 -22.61 -51.39 9.14
N LEU A 1065 -23.17 -51.58 7.95
CA LEU A 1065 -22.62 -52.47 6.91
C LEU A 1065 -21.60 -51.76 6.03
N CYS A 1066 -21.86 -50.50 5.69
CA CYS A 1066 -20.99 -49.66 4.87
C CYS A 1066 -20.96 -48.22 5.38
N MET A 1067 -19.86 -47.51 5.13
CA MET A 1067 -19.69 -46.10 5.48
C MET A 1067 -18.86 -45.40 4.40
N THR A 1068 -19.09 -44.10 4.20
CA THR A 1068 -18.32 -43.24 3.30
C THR A 1068 -18.26 -41.82 3.87
N LEU A 1069 -17.29 -41.01 3.45
CA LEU A 1069 -17.14 -39.61 3.82
C LEU A 1069 -17.33 -38.77 2.56
N ASP A 1070 -17.96 -37.60 2.66
CA ASP A 1070 -18.12 -36.70 1.52
C ASP A 1070 -16.77 -36.12 1.00
N ALA A 1071 -16.81 -35.41 -0.13
CA ALA A 1071 -15.62 -34.84 -0.77
C ALA A 1071 -14.89 -33.75 0.06
N ASN A 1072 -15.48 -33.25 1.15
CA ASN A 1072 -14.85 -32.33 2.11
C ASN A 1072 -14.36 -33.01 3.40
N GLU A 1073 -14.69 -34.29 3.63
CA GLU A 1073 -14.50 -35.02 4.89
C GLU A 1073 -15.27 -34.41 6.08
N GLU A 1074 -16.36 -33.70 5.83
CA GLU A 1074 -17.18 -33.03 6.85
C GLU A 1074 -18.45 -33.82 7.19
N VAL A 1075 -18.93 -34.69 6.28
CA VAL A 1075 -20.13 -35.51 6.46
C VAL A 1075 -19.78 -36.99 6.31
N LEU A 1076 -19.91 -37.73 7.41
CA LEU A 1076 -19.94 -39.19 7.40
C LEU A 1076 -21.32 -39.67 7.01
N VAL A 1077 -21.41 -40.55 6.01
CA VAL A 1077 -22.67 -41.20 5.61
C VAL A 1077 -22.56 -42.70 5.78
N ILE A 1078 -23.53 -43.31 6.46
CA ILE A 1078 -23.52 -44.71 6.85
C ILE A 1078 -24.77 -45.45 6.36
N GLY A 1079 -24.61 -46.73 6.02
CA GLY A 1079 -25.67 -47.63 5.55
C GLY A 1079 -25.82 -48.85 6.46
N THR A 1080 -27.07 -49.20 6.78
CA THR A 1080 -27.37 -50.21 7.80
C THR A 1080 -28.07 -51.47 7.28
N SER A 1081 -28.02 -52.54 8.09
CA SER A 1081 -28.70 -53.82 7.82
C SER A 1081 -30.22 -53.79 8.02
N ASP A 1082 -30.80 -52.65 8.37
CA ASP A 1082 -32.26 -52.42 8.35
C ASP A 1082 -32.67 -51.45 7.22
N GLY A 1083 -31.77 -51.16 6.28
CA GLY A 1083 -32.07 -50.38 5.08
C GLY A 1083 -32.08 -48.86 5.27
N ARG A 1084 -31.50 -48.37 6.38
CA ARG A 1084 -31.42 -46.94 6.68
C ARG A 1084 -30.11 -46.35 6.20
N ILE A 1085 -30.17 -45.06 5.87
CA ILE A 1085 -29.01 -44.24 5.53
C ILE A 1085 -29.01 -43.05 6.49
N GLN A 1086 -27.90 -42.82 7.18
CA GLN A 1086 -27.73 -41.69 8.10
C GLN A 1086 -26.53 -40.84 7.70
N ALA A 1087 -26.68 -39.53 7.78
CA ALA A 1087 -25.64 -38.54 7.56
C ALA A 1087 -25.32 -37.81 8.87
N TRP A 1088 -24.05 -37.80 9.25
CA TRP A 1088 -23.50 -37.19 10.47
C TRP A 1088 -22.49 -36.11 10.07
N GLY A 1089 -22.80 -34.85 10.38
CA GLY A 1089 -21.97 -33.70 10.03
C GLY A 1089 -21.10 -33.22 11.20
N LEU A 1090 -19.83 -32.95 10.93
CA LEU A 1090 -18.92 -32.28 11.85
C LEU A 1090 -19.39 -30.84 12.11
N SER A 1091 -19.70 -30.53 13.37
CA SER A 1091 -20.27 -29.24 13.77
C SER A 1091 -19.26 -28.19 14.25
#